data_AF-A0A7S0NWA4-F1
#
_entry.id   AF-A0A7S0NWA4-F1
#
_cell.length_a   1.000
_cell.length_b   1.000
_cell.length_c   1.000
_cell.angle_alpha   90.00
_cell.angle_beta   90.00
_cell.angle_gamma   90.00
#
_symmetry.space_group_name_H-M   'P 1'
#
loop_
_entity.id
_entity.type
_entity.pdbx_description
1 polymer ?
#
loop_
_entity_poly.entity_id
_entity_poly.type
_entity_poly.pdbx_seq_one_letter_code
_entity_poly.pdbx_strand_id
1 'polypeptide(L)'
;MGCSSSKQVDDPPPERRAPSVGKEPLKPEEPGTAPEAKGEAKPIDQSAQEATTARPPQSLWSTTSECADLAEATALVYEVGDAGRSARLHRLASELSTLSERPEFLVLECCQAAERKEEEAPLRSVFMGSSLVHFVECKGLTVASLQRGTLTFAALNSIREAMETAYAKAGARIKGLTGNHPLFLLHQREIVEAMKKTKLAADAKEPPVVALSVLLQLPMILASFKGFESVLYVTLGKAASVQPVLDKVLTKESGSGLDVDSSRVRLLCLGDVDGALGEAFGELSGQSDTPHKLEHLHKLGAALMEAVLREIAEAASAKDGHITAVLLSGTTPRASLSEVFLDMLRQCAGVPIFDATSMLNFFGSARGRSFWNASGAAEGAKAAAPAKKIGLVRLQYEYPPALGDTDHPSSFGFQVVPKVVDGLLFEKAQAGAFEPEILKNMSQAIHELESDPDVIGITGNCGFMMFYQCYARHVARVPVFMSALIQAATMVPCCLPEEQVLVLTANSETLLPGKEKLLVQSGIAVADADQILIKGLQDLDGFEAVANAEAVDTVKVQAGVVAFVDELVQQAKAESRPIRCILLECTELPHYSDALRRSTNLPVFDAVTVVNYFFENTAKANWNTTVYAPHNQAYWDKNYSAAGSWKPNSEWKAMFGTNTGAEGAKVGGGL
;
A
#
# COMPACT_ATOMS: atom_id res chain seq x y z
N MET A 1 -3.17 24.50 54.65
CA MET A 1 -3.96 24.96 55.82
C MET A 1 -5.38 24.48 55.60
N GLY A 2 -5.89 23.62 56.48
CA GLY A 2 -7.22 23.04 56.32
C GLY A 2 -8.33 23.95 56.85
N CYS A 3 -9.56 23.71 56.40
CA CYS A 3 -10.72 23.75 57.27
C CYS A 3 -11.88 22.94 56.68
N SER A 4 -12.52 22.21 57.57
CA SER A 4 -13.59 21.22 57.42
C SER A 4 -14.97 21.80 57.74
N SER A 5 -16.03 21.26 57.12
CA SER A 5 -17.36 21.06 57.73
C SER A 5 -18.13 20.07 56.82
N SER A 6 -18.37 18.81 57.24
CA SER A 6 -19.59 18.25 57.87
C SER A 6 -20.93 18.68 57.21
N LYS A 7 -21.98 17.88 56.99
CA LYS A 7 -22.33 16.43 56.96
C LYS A 7 -23.88 16.42 56.82
N GLN A 8 -24.48 15.66 55.88
CA GLN A 8 -25.85 15.05 55.92
C GLN A 8 -26.09 14.43 54.53
N VAL A 9 -25.96 13.13 54.30
CA VAL A 9 -26.85 11.98 54.62
C VAL A 9 -28.24 12.13 53.99
N ASP A 10 -28.46 11.39 52.88
CA ASP A 10 -29.74 10.84 52.46
C ASP A 10 -29.50 9.55 51.64
N ASP A 11 -30.43 8.60 51.79
CA ASP A 11 -30.36 7.15 51.56
C ASP A 11 -30.12 6.63 50.12
N PRO A 12 -29.62 5.38 49.95
CA PRO A 12 -29.48 4.71 48.65
C PRO A 12 -30.78 4.02 48.17
N PRO A 13 -31.02 3.89 46.85
CA PRO A 13 -32.16 3.18 46.27
C PRO A 13 -31.94 1.64 46.24
N PRO A 14 -33.02 0.84 46.07
CA PRO A 14 -33.09 -0.52 46.59
C PRO A 14 -32.47 -1.62 45.69
N GLU A 15 -31.90 -2.62 46.37
CA GLU A 15 -31.41 -3.89 45.82
C GLU A 15 -32.48 -4.63 45.00
N ARG A 16 -32.13 -5.01 43.76
CA ARG A 16 -32.92 -5.96 42.97
C ARG A 16 -32.51 -7.39 43.28
N ARG A 17 -33.53 -8.16 43.68
CA ARG A 17 -33.55 -9.58 44.02
C ARG A 17 -32.91 -10.47 42.95
N ALA A 18 -31.98 -11.32 43.38
CA ALA A 18 -31.68 -12.59 42.73
C ALA A 18 -32.76 -13.63 43.09
N PRO A 19 -33.16 -14.54 42.18
CA PRO A 19 -33.89 -15.74 42.57
C PRO A 19 -32.92 -16.91 42.82
N SER A 20 -33.06 -17.51 44.01
CA SER A 20 -32.33 -18.70 44.46
C SER A 20 -33.12 -20.00 44.21
N VAL A 21 -32.41 -20.97 43.63
CA VAL A 21 -32.34 -22.40 43.97
C VAL A 21 -33.57 -23.29 43.79
N GLY A 22 -33.40 -24.29 42.90
CA GLY A 22 -33.88 -25.66 43.11
C GLY A 22 -32.69 -26.63 43.00
N LYS A 23 -32.31 -27.28 44.11
CA LYS A 23 -31.39 -28.42 44.19
C LYS A 23 -32.24 -29.68 44.42
N GLU A 24 -31.91 -30.79 43.75
CA GLU A 24 -31.52 -32.06 44.38
C GLU A 24 -30.97 -33.07 43.32
N PRO A 25 -30.16 -34.07 43.71
CA PRO A 25 -28.97 -34.53 42.98
C PRO A 25 -29.06 -36.00 42.51
N LEU A 26 -28.11 -36.44 41.65
CA LEU A 26 -27.65 -37.84 41.40
C LEU A 26 -26.62 -37.76 40.25
N LYS A 27 -25.49 -38.48 40.09
CA LYS A 27 -24.49 -39.23 40.88
C LYS A 27 -23.27 -39.34 39.91
N PRO A 28 -22.02 -39.57 40.39
CA PRO A 28 -20.82 -39.49 39.56
C PRO A 28 -20.57 -40.80 38.78
N GLU A 29 -20.13 -40.71 37.52
CA GLU A 29 -19.55 -41.84 36.78
C GLU A 29 -18.02 -41.80 36.84
N GLU A 30 -17.46 -42.95 37.23
CA GLU A 30 -16.03 -43.26 37.36
C GLU A 30 -15.39 -43.72 36.03
N PRO A 31 -14.05 -43.71 35.91
CA PRO A 31 -13.33 -43.86 34.65
C PRO A 31 -13.14 -45.32 34.23
N GLY A 32 -13.44 -45.62 32.97
CA GLY A 32 -13.27 -46.94 32.35
C GLY A 32 -11.86 -47.16 31.78
N THR A 33 -11.25 -48.23 32.23
CA THR A 33 -9.91 -48.78 31.97
C THR A 33 -9.62 -49.23 30.54
N ALA A 34 -8.33 -49.14 30.16
CA ALA A 34 -7.70 -49.71 28.98
C ALA A 34 -7.67 -51.26 28.96
N PRO A 35 -7.42 -51.88 27.80
CA PRO A 35 -6.80 -53.20 27.73
C PRO A 35 -5.38 -53.14 27.13
N GLU A 36 -4.43 -53.77 27.84
CA GLU A 36 -3.10 -54.15 27.37
C GLU A 36 -3.16 -55.39 26.45
N ALA A 37 -2.26 -55.47 25.45
CA ALA A 37 -1.53 -56.71 25.16
C ALA A 37 -0.30 -56.49 24.24
N LYS A 38 0.88 -56.56 24.88
CA LYS A 38 2.10 -57.32 24.55
C LYS A 38 2.59 -57.41 23.07
N GLY A 39 3.86 -57.03 22.86
CA GLY A 39 4.66 -57.49 21.72
C GLY A 39 6.04 -56.83 21.60
N GLU A 40 7.02 -57.37 22.32
CA GLU A 40 8.47 -57.49 22.02
C GLU A 40 9.28 -56.32 21.40
N ALA A 41 10.35 -55.94 22.11
CA ALA A 41 11.42 -55.07 21.63
C ALA A 41 12.54 -55.87 20.93
N LYS A 42 12.95 -55.42 19.74
CA LYS A 42 14.30 -55.56 19.12
C LYS A 42 14.29 -54.96 17.69
N PRO A 43 15.46 -54.61 17.10
CA PRO A 43 16.46 -53.63 17.52
C PRO A 43 16.47 -52.41 16.56
N ILE A 44 17.22 -51.38 16.95
CA ILE A 44 17.49 -50.15 16.19
C ILE A 44 18.14 -50.52 14.84
N ASP A 45 17.48 -50.17 13.73
CA ASP A 45 18.09 -50.17 12.40
C ASP A 45 18.59 -48.76 12.06
N GLN A 46 19.89 -48.68 11.77
CA GLN A 46 20.60 -47.46 11.38
C GLN A 46 20.38 -47.21 9.89
N SER A 47 19.24 -46.59 9.55
CA SER A 47 19.02 -46.02 8.20
C SER A 47 18.17 -44.74 8.27
N ALA A 48 18.62 -43.80 9.09
CA ALA A 48 18.09 -42.43 9.13
C ALA A 48 19.21 -41.42 8.83
N GLN A 49 19.84 -41.56 7.67
CA GLN A 49 20.70 -40.56 7.03
C GLN A 49 20.55 -40.68 5.52
N GLU A 50 19.38 -40.32 4.98
CA GLU A 50 19.16 -39.96 3.56
C GLU A 50 17.72 -39.48 3.38
N ALA A 51 17.44 -38.24 3.79
CA ALA A 51 16.20 -37.54 3.47
C ALA A 51 16.47 -36.03 3.34
N THR A 52 17.42 -35.67 2.48
CA THR A 52 17.70 -34.29 2.07
C THR A 52 17.87 -34.22 0.55
N THR A 53 16.85 -34.61 -0.21
CA THR A 53 16.70 -34.34 -1.66
C THR A 53 15.28 -34.67 -2.14
N ALA A 54 14.25 -34.11 -1.50
CA ALA A 54 12.93 -34.09 -2.13
C ALA A 54 12.91 -32.97 -3.19
N ARG A 55 13.02 -33.35 -4.47
CA ARG A 55 12.74 -32.44 -5.60
C ARG A 55 11.32 -31.88 -5.46
N PRO A 56 11.09 -30.59 -5.78
CA PRO A 56 9.72 -30.06 -5.84
C PRO A 56 8.92 -30.79 -6.94
N PRO A 57 7.60 -30.93 -6.77
CA PRO A 57 6.75 -31.65 -7.74
C PRO A 57 6.79 -30.95 -9.10
N GLN A 58 7.08 -31.72 -10.15
CA GLN A 58 7.23 -31.26 -11.54
C GLN A 58 5.91 -30.82 -12.24
N SER A 59 4.81 -30.64 -11.51
CA SER A 59 3.48 -30.39 -12.12
C SER A 59 2.98 -28.94 -12.09
N LEU A 60 3.86 -27.95 -11.88
CA LEU A 60 3.52 -26.51 -11.88
C LEU A 60 3.97 -25.76 -13.15
N TRP A 61 4.46 -26.47 -14.18
CA TRP A 61 5.15 -25.85 -15.32
C TRP A 61 4.58 -26.24 -16.70
N SER A 62 3.24 -26.18 -16.86
CA SER A 62 2.60 -26.16 -18.20
C SER A 62 2.36 -24.74 -18.74
N THR A 63 2.77 -23.71 -18.01
CA THR A 63 2.38 -22.31 -18.25
C THR A 63 2.95 -21.69 -19.53
N THR A 64 4.00 -22.25 -20.13
CA THR A 64 4.56 -21.70 -21.37
C THR A 64 3.68 -21.96 -22.60
N SER A 65 2.93 -23.07 -22.64
CA SER A 65 1.95 -23.31 -23.72
C SER A 65 0.64 -22.56 -23.46
N GLU A 66 0.15 -22.52 -22.23
CA GLU A 66 -1.07 -21.78 -21.87
C GLU A 66 -0.91 -20.25 -22.05
N CYS A 67 0.28 -19.69 -21.79
CA CYS A 67 0.59 -18.29 -22.09
C CYS A 67 0.66 -17.98 -23.60
N ALA A 68 1.11 -18.94 -24.41
CA ALA A 68 1.08 -18.80 -25.88
C ALA A 68 -0.36 -18.87 -26.41
N ASP A 69 -1.18 -19.77 -25.87
CA ASP A 69 -2.59 -19.92 -26.22
C ASP A 69 -3.43 -18.69 -25.80
N LEU A 70 -3.08 -18.03 -24.69
CA LEU A 70 -3.70 -16.76 -24.25
C LEU A 70 -3.32 -15.58 -25.16
N ALA A 71 -2.08 -15.53 -25.64
CA ALA A 71 -1.64 -14.55 -26.64
C ALA A 71 -2.36 -14.77 -27.98
N GLU A 72 -2.59 -16.03 -28.37
CA GLU A 72 -3.30 -16.41 -29.61
C GLU A 72 -4.83 -16.22 -29.51
N ALA A 73 -5.43 -16.52 -28.36
CA ALA A 73 -6.85 -16.24 -28.08
C ALA A 73 -7.16 -14.73 -28.07
N THR A 74 -6.19 -13.90 -27.71
CA THR A 74 -6.29 -12.44 -27.81
C THR A 74 -6.23 -11.96 -29.27
N ALA A 75 -5.59 -12.71 -30.17
CA ALA A 75 -5.60 -12.43 -31.61
C ALA A 75 -6.97 -12.69 -32.25
N LEU A 76 -7.72 -13.69 -31.77
CA LEU A 76 -9.10 -13.99 -32.20
C LEU A 76 -10.12 -12.89 -31.83
N VAL A 77 -9.79 -12.00 -30.89
CA VAL A 77 -10.66 -10.86 -30.50
C VAL A 77 -10.71 -9.77 -31.59
N TYR A 78 -9.83 -9.82 -32.60
CA TYR A 78 -9.75 -8.84 -33.69
C TYR A 78 -10.32 -9.32 -35.05
N GLU A 79 -10.73 -10.58 -35.18
CA GLU A 79 -11.37 -11.11 -36.39
C GLU A 79 -12.83 -11.53 -36.13
N VAL A 80 -13.76 -10.58 -35.99
CA VAL A 80 -15.20 -10.90 -36.02
C VAL A 80 -15.98 -9.92 -36.90
N GLY A 81 -16.71 -10.48 -37.87
CA GLY A 81 -17.49 -9.77 -38.88
C GLY A 81 -18.72 -8.99 -38.37
N ASP A 82 -19.33 -8.28 -39.32
CA ASP A 82 -20.15 -7.07 -39.19
C ASP A 82 -21.36 -7.11 -38.23
N ALA A 83 -21.87 -8.29 -37.85
CA ALA A 83 -23.05 -8.40 -36.98
C ALA A 83 -22.73 -8.19 -35.48
N GLY A 84 -21.50 -8.42 -35.03
CA GLY A 84 -21.07 -8.23 -33.64
C GLY A 84 -20.77 -6.77 -33.25
N ARG A 85 -20.66 -5.87 -34.23
CA ARG A 85 -20.33 -4.45 -34.01
C ARG A 85 -21.43 -3.68 -33.30
N SER A 86 -22.71 -3.97 -33.57
CA SER A 86 -23.82 -3.12 -33.08
C SER A 86 -24.05 -3.23 -31.56
N ALA A 87 -24.03 -4.44 -30.99
CA ALA A 87 -24.17 -4.64 -29.54
C ALA A 87 -22.94 -4.15 -28.76
N ARG A 88 -21.73 -4.34 -29.32
CA ARG A 88 -20.47 -3.86 -28.73
C ARG A 88 -20.33 -2.34 -28.84
N LEU A 89 -20.80 -1.72 -29.94
CA LEU A 89 -20.87 -0.26 -30.09
C LEU A 89 -21.89 0.36 -29.13
N HIS A 90 -22.99 -0.30 -28.81
CA HIS A 90 -23.93 0.17 -27.78
C HIS A 90 -23.33 0.07 -26.37
N ARG A 91 -22.56 -0.99 -26.07
CA ARG A 91 -21.83 -1.13 -24.80
C ARG A 91 -20.67 -0.14 -24.69
N LEU A 92 -19.90 0.03 -25.77
CA LEU A 92 -18.89 1.08 -25.90
C LEU A 92 -19.52 2.47 -25.82
N ALA A 93 -20.68 2.73 -26.42
CA ALA A 93 -21.36 4.02 -26.31
C ALA A 93 -21.85 4.29 -24.86
N SER A 94 -22.30 3.25 -24.15
CA SER A 94 -22.60 3.30 -22.72
C SER A 94 -21.34 3.54 -21.87
N GLU A 95 -20.22 2.87 -22.16
CA GLU A 95 -18.92 3.06 -21.50
C GLU A 95 -18.30 4.43 -21.85
N LEU A 96 -18.47 4.90 -23.09
CA LEU A 96 -18.07 6.21 -23.59
C LEU A 96 -18.91 7.32 -22.94
N SER A 97 -20.19 7.09 -22.62
CA SER A 97 -21.02 8.04 -21.88
C SER A 97 -20.55 8.24 -20.42
N THR A 98 -19.79 7.27 -19.86
CA THR A 98 -19.11 7.40 -18.55
C THR A 98 -17.73 8.07 -18.63
N LEU A 99 -17.23 8.41 -19.84
CA LEU A 99 -15.92 9.06 -19.98
C LEU A 99 -15.86 10.47 -19.39
N SER A 100 -16.99 11.17 -19.21
CA SER A 100 -16.97 12.56 -18.74
C SER A 100 -16.56 12.73 -17.27
N GLU A 101 -16.50 11.64 -16.50
CA GLU A 101 -16.22 11.67 -15.05
C GLU A 101 -14.93 10.93 -14.64
N ARG A 102 -14.17 10.35 -15.57
CA ARG A 102 -12.96 9.58 -15.22
C ARG A 102 -11.78 10.51 -14.90
N PRO A 103 -10.96 10.20 -13.89
CA PRO A 103 -9.74 10.95 -13.63
C PRO A 103 -8.77 10.77 -14.79
N GLU A 104 -8.23 11.89 -15.27
CA GLU A 104 -7.17 11.93 -16.27
C GLU A 104 -5.83 12.24 -15.60
N PHE A 105 -4.73 11.75 -16.14
CA PHE A 105 -3.39 11.91 -15.56
C PHE A 105 -2.39 12.44 -16.58
N LEU A 106 -1.39 13.17 -16.12
CA LEU A 106 -0.32 13.71 -16.96
C LEU A 106 1.03 13.08 -16.61
N VAL A 107 1.75 12.64 -17.63
CA VAL A 107 3.13 12.19 -17.55
C VAL A 107 4.00 13.17 -18.34
N LEU A 108 4.91 13.84 -17.63
CA LEU A 108 5.94 14.68 -18.25
C LEU A 108 7.05 13.79 -18.79
N GLU A 109 7.41 13.99 -20.05
CA GLU A 109 8.45 13.20 -20.71
C GLU A 109 9.71 14.04 -20.96
N CYS A 110 10.87 13.52 -20.53
CA CYS A 110 12.17 14.01 -21.00
C CYS A 110 12.71 13.11 -22.11
N CYS A 111 13.46 13.70 -23.05
CA CYS A 111 14.09 12.99 -24.16
C CYS A 111 15.39 12.30 -23.70
N GLN A 112 15.66 11.08 -24.19
CA GLN A 112 16.96 10.43 -24.00
C GLN A 112 18.04 10.96 -24.97
N ALA A 113 17.66 11.54 -26.12
CA ALA A 113 18.58 12.09 -27.12
C ALA A 113 18.47 13.63 -27.21
N ALA A 114 19.56 14.28 -27.62
CA ALA A 114 19.67 15.73 -27.72
C ALA A 114 18.85 16.35 -28.86
N GLU A 115 18.44 15.57 -29.87
CA GLU A 115 17.75 16.06 -31.06
C GLU A 115 16.69 15.06 -31.52
N ARG A 116 15.43 15.50 -31.61
CA ARG A 116 14.36 14.83 -32.38
C ARG A 116 13.93 15.74 -33.53
N LYS A 117 13.45 15.13 -34.62
CA LYS A 117 12.75 15.86 -35.69
C LYS A 117 11.38 16.32 -35.19
N GLU A 118 11.04 17.58 -35.43
CA GLU A 118 9.86 18.31 -34.92
C GLU A 118 8.47 17.76 -35.36
N GLU A 119 8.39 16.65 -36.08
CA GLU A 119 7.18 16.21 -36.78
C GLU A 119 6.20 15.34 -35.95
N GLU A 120 6.56 14.88 -34.74
CA GLU A 120 5.67 14.04 -33.90
C GLU A 120 4.76 14.88 -32.97
N ALA A 121 3.51 14.43 -32.78
CA ALA A 121 2.52 15.15 -31.97
C ALA A 121 2.98 15.33 -30.51
N PRO A 122 2.93 16.55 -29.94
CA PRO A 122 3.52 16.86 -28.64
C PRO A 122 2.79 16.23 -27.45
N LEU A 123 1.58 15.73 -27.65
CA LEU A 123 0.70 15.17 -26.62
C LEU A 123 0.05 13.89 -27.14
N ARG A 124 0.26 12.77 -26.44
CA ARG A 124 -0.43 11.50 -26.69
C ARG A 124 -1.36 11.15 -25.54
N SER A 125 -2.34 10.28 -25.76
CA SER A 125 -3.25 9.83 -24.71
C SER A 125 -3.53 8.35 -24.86
N VAL A 126 -3.43 7.61 -23.76
CA VAL A 126 -3.56 6.15 -23.73
C VAL A 126 -4.42 5.78 -22.53
N PHE A 127 -5.34 4.84 -22.71
CA PHE A 127 -6.05 4.25 -21.58
C PHE A 127 -5.11 3.31 -20.82
N MET A 128 -5.15 3.38 -19.49
CA MET A 128 -4.43 2.49 -18.59
C MET A 128 -5.42 2.02 -17.52
N GLY A 129 -6.01 0.85 -17.76
CA GLY A 129 -7.12 0.35 -16.94
C GLY A 129 -8.35 1.26 -17.05
N SER A 130 -8.83 1.77 -15.92
CA SER A 130 -9.99 2.69 -15.89
C SER A 130 -9.64 4.15 -16.16
N SER A 131 -8.35 4.52 -16.28
CA SER A 131 -7.90 5.90 -16.28
C SER A 131 -7.31 6.31 -17.63
N LEU A 132 -7.46 7.58 -18.02
CA LEU A 132 -6.85 8.12 -19.25
C LEU A 132 -5.55 8.85 -18.90
N VAL A 133 -4.44 8.47 -19.54
CA VAL A 133 -3.11 9.02 -19.26
C VAL A 133 -2.60 9.78 -20.47
N HIS A 134 -2.25 11.04 -20.25
CA HIS A 134 -1.68 11.98 -21.21
C HIS A 134 -0.17 11.99 -21.06
N PHE A 135 0.56 11.75 -22.14
CA PHE A 135 2.02 11.92 -22.14
C PHE A 135 2.37 13.11 -22.98
N VAL A 136 3.19 14.01 -22.42
CA VAL A 136 3.59 15.24 -23.09
C VAL A 136 5.09 15.38 -23.02
N GLU A 137 5.69 15.55 -24.19
CA GLU A 137 7.12 15.77 -24.33
C GLU A 137 7.49 17.20 -23.91
N CYS A 138 8.35 17.32 -22.92
CA CYS A 138 8.96 18.59 -22.53
C CYS A 138 10.08 18.91 -23.53
N LYS A 139 9.78 19.74 -24.54
CA LYS A 139 10.73 20.19 -25.58
C LYS A 139 12.09 20.58 -25.00
N GLY A 140 13.16 19.95 -25.48
CA GLY A 140 14.54 20.23 -25.07
C GLY A 140 14.89 19.81 -23.63
N LEU A 141 13.98 19.22 -22.86
CA LEU A 141 14.27 18.63 -21.56
C LEU A 141 14.85 17.22 -21.77
N THR A 142 16.11 17.05 -21.41
CA THR A 142 16.81 15.76 -21.53
C THR A 142 17.10 15.14 -20.17
N VAL A 143 17.47 13.85 -20.14
CA VAL A 143 17.98 13.21 -18.91
C VAL A 143 19.18 13.97 -18.35
N ALA A 144 20.10 14.41 -19.21
CA ALA A 144 21.24 15.25 -18.81
C ALA A 144 20.80 16.60 -18.20
N SER A 145 19.63 17.12 -18.62
CA SER A 145 19.06 18.32 -18.02
C SER A 145 18.57 18.10 -16.60
N LEU A 146 17.97 16.94 -16.32
CA LEU A 146 17.51 16.50 -15.00
C LEU A 146 18.66 16.03 -14.08
N GLN A 147 19.84 15.75 -14.62
CA GLN A 147 21.02 15.41 -13.80
C GLN A 147 21.67 16.65 -13.17
N ARG A 148 21.39 17.85 -13.72
CA ARG A 148 21.86 19.11 -13.17
C ARG A 148 21.19 19.36 -11.82
N GLY A 149 21.88 20.01 -10.89
CA GLY A 149 21.30 20.31 -9.56
C GLY A 149 20.09 21.26 -9.60
N THR A 150 19.94 22.06 -10.66
CA THR A 150 18.78 22.95 -10.88
C THR A 150 18.38 22.94 -12.34
N LEU A 151 17.09 23.12 -12.61
CA LEU A 151 16.58 23.24 -13.97
C LEU A 151 16.83 24.64 -14.52
N THR A 152 17.18 24.71 -15.81
CA THR A 152 17.32 26.00 -16.50
C THR A 152 15.94 26.63 -16.69
N PHE A 153 15.92 27.95 -16.87
CA PHE A 153 14.68 28.67 -17.20
C PHE A 153 13.97 28.08 -18.44
N ALA A 154 14.73 27.71 -19.47
CA ALA A 154 14.19 27.07 -20.67
C ALA A 154 13.54 25.71 -20.38
N ALA A 155 14.18 24.88 -19.55
CA ALA A 155 13.63 23.59 -19.13
C ALA A 155 12.31 23.76 -18.34
N LEU A 156 12.27 24.72 -17.41
CA LEU A 156 11.06 25.01 -16.64
C LEU A 156 9.92 25.57 -17.51
N ASN A 157 10.25 26.44 -18.48
CA ASN A 157 9.26 26.95 -19.41
C ASN A 157 8.69 25.83 -20.29
N SER A 158 9.54 24.92 -20.76
CA SER A 158 9.13 23.73 -21.51
C SER A 158 8.17 22.83 -20.72
N ILE A 159 8.45 22.59 -19.43
CA ILE A 159 7.55 21.85 -18.53
C ILE A 159 6.20 22.56 -18.39
N ARG A 160 6.18 23.89 -18.28
CA ARG A 160 4.93 24.67 -18.20
C ARG A 160 4.11 24.57 -19.49
N GLU A 161 4.77 24.71 -20.64
CA GLU A 161 4.12 24.55 -21.94
C GLU A 161 3.53 23.14 -22.11
N ALA A 162 4.22 22.12 -21.61
CA ALA A 162 3.71 20.76 -21.61
C ALA A 162 2.44 20.61 -20.76
N MET A 163 2.41 21.18 -19.55
CA MET A 163 1.23 21.21 -18.69
C MET A 163 0.05 21.97 -19.32
N GLU A 164 0.31 23.13 -19.94
CA GLU A 164 -0.72 23.91 -20.64
C GLU A 164 -1.27 23.16 -21.86
N THR A 165 -0.42 22.43 -22.58
CA THR A 165 -0.83 21.60 -23.72
C THR A 165 -1.76 20.47 -23.26
N ALA A 166 -1.44 19.79 -22.16
CA ALA A 166 -2.31 18.79 -21.56
C ALA A 166 -3.62 19.41 -21.08
N TYR A 167 -3.55 20.55 -20.39
CA TYR A 167 -4.70 21.27 -19.89
C TYR A 167 -5.65 21.70 -21.01
N ALA A 168 -5.13 22.17 -22.16
CA ALA A 168 -5.96 22.55 -23.30
C ALA A 168 -6.81 21.38 -23.84
N LYS A 169 -6.38 20.13 -23.63
CA LYS A 169 -7.11 18.91 -24.04
C LYS A 169 -8.06 18.41 -22.95
N ALA A 170 -7.58 18.35 -21.71
CA ALA A 170 -8.22 17.64 -20.60
C ALA A 170 -8.93 18.56 -19.60
N GLY A 171 -8.52 19.83 -19.54
CA GLY A 171 -8.96 20.80 -18.54
C GLY A 171 -8.70 20.33 -17.11
N ALA A 172 -9.63 20.65 -16.21
CA ALA A 172 -9.59 20.27 -14.80
C ALA A 172 -9.85 18.77 -14.52
N ARG A 173 -9.96 17.93 -15.57
CA ARG A 173 -10.03 16.46 -15.42
C ARG A 173 -8.67 15.85 -15.10
N ILE A 174 -7.57 16.55 -15.38
CA ILE A 174 -6.24 16.13 -14.93
C ILE A 174 -6.20 16.19 -13.40
N LYS A 175 -6.14 15.02 -12.76
CA LYS A 175 -6.13 14.89 -11.29
C LYS A 175 -4.74 14.63 -10.73
N GLY A 176 -3.78 14.26 -11.56
CA GLY A 176 -2.42 13.96 -11.13
C GLY A 176 -1.37 14.11 -12.22
N LEU A 177 -0.13 14.31 -11.79
CA LEU A 177 1.06 14.55 -12.58
C LEU A 177 2.20 13.66 -12.08
N THR A 178 2.92 13.03 -13.02
CA THR A 178 4.18 12.34 -12.76
C THR A 178 5.22 12.61 -13.85
N GLY A 179 6.44 12.12 -13.66
CA GLY A 179 7.52 12.16 -14.65
C GLY A 179 7.87 10.75 -15.14
N ASN A 180 8.31 10.63 -16.39
CA ASN A 180 8.71 9.34 -16.98
C ASN A 180 10.11 8.87 -16.56
N HIS A 181 10.82 9.62 -15.72
CA HIS A 181 12.19 9.33 -15.31
C HIS A 181 12.41 9.62 -13.81
N PRO A 182 13.15 8.78 -13.05
CA PRO A 182 13.35 8.98 -11.60
C PRO A 182 13.91 10.34 -11.19
N LEU A 183 14.75 10.95 -12.02
CA LEU A 183 15.38 12.26 -11.74
C LEU A 183 14.39 13.42 -11.62
N PHE A 184 13.15 13.28 -12.10
CA PHE A 184 12.11 14.28 -11.85
C PHE A 184 11.87 14.52 -10.35
N LEU A 185 12.10 13.51 -9.48
CA LEU A 185 12.01 13.66 -8.02
C LEU A 185 12.96 14.72 -7.48
N LEU A 186 14.14 14.89 -8.08
CA LEU A 186 15.13 15.88 -7.64
C LEU A 186 14.70 17.33 -7.91
N HIS A 187 13.64 17.51 -8.71
CA HIS A 187 13.15 18.81 -9.18
C HIS A 187 11.73 19.11 -8.72
N GLN A 188 11.23 18.42 -7.70
CA GLN A 188 9.84 18.52 -7.24
C GLN A 188 9.43 19.96 -6.93
N ARG A 189 10.25 20.70 -6.17
CA ARG A 189 9.97 22.11 -5.87
C ARG A 189 9.85 22.96 -7.13
N GLU A 190 10.81 22.87 -8.04
CA GLU A 190 10.81 23.68 -9.26
C GLU A 190 9.59 23.38 -10.15
N ILE A 191 9.18 22.10 -10.21
CA ILE A 191 8.03 21.65 -11.01
C ILE A 191 6.70 22.04 -10.35
N VAL A 192 6.56 21.93 -9.03
CA VAL A 192 5.37 22.40 -8.31
C VAL A 192 5.20 23.91 -8.49
N GLU A 193 6.29 24.68 -8.38
CA GLU A 193 6.26 26.13 -8.61
C GLU A 193 5.99 26.51 -10.08
N ALA A 194 6.44 25.68 -11.02
CA ALA A 194 6.07 25.82 -12.42
C ALA A 194 4.58 25.56 -12.65
N MET A 195 4.03 24.48 -12.08
CA MET A 195 2.62 24.10 -12.18
C MET A 195 1.69 25.17 -11.61
N LYS A 196 2.03 25.76 -10.45
CA LYS A 196 1.26 26.87 -9.84
C LYS A 196 1.06 28.07 -10.78
N LYS A 197 1.90 28.22 -11.81
CA LYS A 197 1.85 29.30 -12.80
C LYS A 197 1.14 28.88 -14.10
N THR A 198 0.35 27.81 -14.07
CA THR A 198 -0.39 27.30 -15.24
C THR A 198 -1.89 27.30 -14.98
N LYS A 199 -2.71 27.25 -16.04
CA LYS A 199 -4.17 27.07 -15.94
C LYS A 199 -4.56 25.77 -15.26
N LEU A 200 -3.70 24.75 -15.36
CA LEU A 200 -3.87 23.48 -14.67
C LEU A 200 -4.00 23.65 -13.14
N ALA A 201 -3.29 24.62 -12.56
CA ALA A 201 -3.46 24.98 -11.15
C ALA A 201 -4.51 26.07 -10.93
N ALA A 202 -4.58 27.07 -11.81
CA ALA A 202 -5.44 28.23 -11.62
C ALA A 202 -6.95 27.93 -11.74
N ASP A 203 -7.34 27.07 -12.67
CA ASP A 203 -8.75 26.74 -12.94
C ASP A 203 -9.22 25.52 -12.14
N ALA A 204 -8.30 24.83 -11.47
CA ALA A 204 -8.62 23.64 -10.70
C ALA A 204 -9.17 24.00 -9.33
N LYS A 205 -10.38 23.53 -9.02
CA LYS A 205 -10.90 23.54 -7.63
C LYS A 205 -9.95 22.83 -6.68
N GLU A 206 -9.25 21.82 -7.18
CA GLU A 206 -8.24 21.02 -6.51
C GLU A 206 -7.01 20.90 -7.42
N PRO A 207 -5.85 21.46 -7.05
CA PRO A 207 -4.67 21.33 -7.89
C PRO A 207 -4.29 19.85 -8.03
N PRO A 208 -3.79 19.41 -9.21
CA PRO A 208 -3.39 18.03 -9.40
C PRO A 208 -2.39 17.56 -8.34
N VAL A 209 -2.45 16.28 -8.04
CA VAL A 209 -1.44 15.61 -7.23
C VAL A 209 -0.13 15.59 -8.02
N VAL A 210 0.99 15.94 -7.39
CA VAL A 210 2.31 15.90 -8.01
C VAL A 210 3.08 14.77 -7.35
N ALA A 211 3.31 13.68 -8.09
CA ALA A 211 4.02 12.50 -7.64
C ALA A 211 5.00 12.10 -8.74
N LEU A 212 6.23 12.62 -8.68
CA LEU A 212 7.12 12.76 -9.84
C LEU A 212 7.95 11.53 -10.23
N SER A 213 7.63 10.36 -9.69
CA SER A 213 8.21 9.08 -10.11
C SER A 213 7.43 7.91 -9.53
N VAL A 214 7.36 6.81 -10.28
CA VAL A 214 6.80 5.55 -9.78
C VAL A 214 7.51 5.01 -8.54
N LEU A 215 8.77 5.41 -8.31
CA LEU A 215 9.59 5.01 -7.16
C LEU A 215 9.02 5.46 -5.82
N LEU A 216 8.12 6.45 -5.80
CA LEU A 216 7.43 6.90 -4.59
C LEU A 216 6.60 5.80 -3.91
N GLN A 217 6.24 4.75 -4.65
CA GLN A 217 5.51 3.59 -4.14
C GLN A 217 6.42 2.60 -3.38
N LEU A 218 7.74 2.61 -3.61
CA LEU A 218 8.66 1.62 -3.06
C LEU A 218 8.62 1.50 -1.53
N PRO A 219 8.66 2.60 -0.74
CA PRO A 219 8.67 2.48 0.72
C PRO A 219 7.46 1.71 1.27
N MET A 220 6.26 2.03 0.79
CA MET A 220 5.01 1.36 1.20
C MET A 220 4.96 -0.09 0.73
N ILE A 221 5.35 -0.36 -0.53
CA ILE A 221 5.41 -1.72 -1.08
C ILE A 221 6.35 -2.56 -0.22
N LEU A 222 7.61 -2.14 -0.06
CA LEU A 222 8.64 -2.85 0.70
C LEU A 222 8.29 -3.03 2.18
N ALA A 223 7.49 -2.14 2.77
CA ALA A 223 7.01 -2.25 4.14
C ALA A 223 5.95 -3.35 4.31
N SER A 224 5.23 -3.69 3.23
CA SER A 224 4.15 -4.70 3.21
C SER A 224 4.64 -6.13 3.04
N PHE A 225 5.93 -6.29 2.69
CA PHE A 225 6.62 -7.55 2.43
C PHE A 225 7.80 -7.73 3.40
N LYS A 226 8.37 -8.94 3.47
CA LYS A 226 9.47 -9.29 4.37
C LYS A 226 10.75 -8.56 4.01
N GLY A 227 11.60 -8.31 5.02
CA GLY A 227 12.81 -7.48 4.87
C GLY A 227 13.88 -8.01 3.91
N PHE A 228 13.89 -9.31 3.61
CA PHE A 228 14.81 -9.91 2.62
C PHE A 228 14.20 -9.96 1.21
N GLU A 229 12.93 -9.62 1.08
CA GLU A 229 12.22 -9.66 -0.19
C GLU A 229 12.49 -8.39 -0.97
N SER A 230 12.52 -8.56 -2.28
CA SER A 230 12.88 -7.53 -3.24
C SER A 230 11.70 -7.16 -4.14
N VAL A 231 11.74 -5.94 -4.64
CA VAL A 231 10.86 -5.46 -5.70
C VAL A 231 11.67 -5.46 -6.99
N LEU A 232 11.10 -6.02 -8.05
CA LEU A 232 11.68 -5.95 -9.39
C LEU A 232 11.30 -4.61 -10.02
N TYR A 233 12.26 -3.71 -10.13
CA TYR A 233 12.10 -2.47 -10.87
C TYR A 233 12.44 -2.70 -12.33
N VAL A 234 11.41 -2.69 -13.18
CA VAL A 234 11.52 -2.90 -14.62
C VAL A 234 11.54 -1.55 -15.30
N THR A 235 12.55 -1.28 -16.11
CA THR A 235 12.71 0.04 -16.74
C THR A 235 13.42 -0.04 -18.08
N LEU A 236 13.25 1.01 -18.86
CA LEU A 236 13.96 1.21 -20.12
C LEU A 236 15.39 1.68 -19.88
N GLY A 237 16.25 1.44 -20.87
CA GLY A 237 17.67 1.80 -20.84
C GLY A 237 18.57 0.64 -20.41
N LYS A 238 19.85 0.95 -20.19
CA LYS A 238 20.87 0.01 -19.75
C LYS A 238 21.17 0.18 -18.26
N ALA A 239 21.43 -0.90 -17.55
CA ALA A 239 21.74 -0.94 -16.13
C ALA A 239 22.92 -0.02 -15.78
N ALA A 240 23.95 0.02 -16.63
CA ALA A 240 25.10 0.91 -16.46
C ALA A 240 24.73 2.41 -16.39
N SER A 241 23.60 2.81 -16.99
CA SER A 241 23.10 4.20 -16.94
C SER A 241 22.03 4.41 -15.87
N VAL A 242 21.24 3.38 -15.57
CA VAL A 242 20.11 3.46 -14.64
C VAL A 242 20.54 3.26 -13.18
N GLN A 243 21.43 2.31 -12.90
CA GLN A 243 21.85 1.98 -11.53
C GLN A 243 22.39 3.21 -10.77
N PRO A 244 23.30 4.03 -11.33
CA PRO A 244 23.80 5.22 -10.63
C PRO A 244 22.70 6.26 -10.33
N VAL A 245 21.65 6.30 -11.15
CA VAL A 245 20.49 7.17 -10.92
C VAL A 245 19.64 6.63 -9.77
N LEU A 246 19.41 5.33 -9.72
CA LEU A 246 18.68 4.70 -8.61
C LEU A 246 19.42 4.85 -7.29
N ASP A 247 20.72 4.54 -7.27
CA ASP A 247 21.56 4.69 -6.07
C ASP A 247 21.56 6.13 -5.56
N LYS A 248 21.47 7.10 -6.48
CA LYS A 248 21.31 8.51 -6.10
C LYS A 248 19.91 8.82 -5.59
N VAL A 249 18.85 8.39 -6.26
CA VAL A 249 17.47 8.84 -5.96
C VAL A 249 16.88 8.13 -4.73
N LEU A 250 17.31 6.92 -4.41
CA LEU A 250 16.75 6.14 -3.31
C LEU A 250 17.30 6.51 -1.93
N THR A 251 18.32 7.37 -1.85
CA THR A 251 18.93 7.77 -0.57
C THR A 251 18.34 9.04 0.00
N LYS A 252 18.32 9.12 1.33
CA LYS A 252 17.80 10.26 2.09
C LYS A 252 18.51 11.57 1.76
N GLU A 253 19.81 11.53 1.47
CA GLU A 253 20.64 12.71 1.19
C GLU A 253 20.41 13.33 -0.18
N SER A 254 19.65 12.65 -1.05
CA SER A 254 19.48 13.03 -2.44
C SER A 254 18.54 14.23 -2.66
N GLY A 255 17.69 14.52 -1.67
CA GLY A 255 16.59 15.48 -1.80
C GLY A 255 15.37 14.95 -2.55
N SER A 256 15.32 13.65 -2.89
CA SER A 256 14.15 13.00 -3.51
C SER A 256 12.99 12.74 -2.53
N GLY A 257 13.26 12.83 -1.23
CA GLY A 257 12.34 12.43 -0.16
C GLY A 257 12.31 10.93 0.12
N LEU A 258 13.04 10.10 -0.64
CA LEU A 258 13.09 8.65 -0.45
C LEU A 258 14.23 8.23 0.47
N ASP A 259 13.99 7.16 1.23
CA ASP A 259 14.98 6.46 2.04
C ASP A 259 14.73 4.96 1.91
N VAL A 260 15.28 4.36 0.86
CA VAL A 260 15.01 2.98 0.47
C VAL A 260 16.33 2.23 0.34
N ASP A 261 16.41 1.08 1.00
CA ASP A 261 17.51 0.14 0.82
C ASP A 261 17.52 -0.40 -0.62
N SER A 262 18.47 0.09 -1.43
CA SER A 262 18.59 -0.29 -2.85
C SER A 262 18.91 -1.78 -3.04
N SER A 263 19.43 -2.48 -2.04
CA SER A 263 19.64 -3.94 -2.12
C SER A 263 18.33 -4.73 -2.22
N ARG A 264 17.21 -4.11 -1.79
CA ARG A 264 15.86 -4.66 -1.93
C ARG A 264 15.20 -4.28 -3.26
N VAL A 265 15.91 -3.60 -4.16
CA VAL A 265 15.42 -3.23 -5.48
C VAL A 265 16.25 -3.96 -6.53
N ARG A 266 15.66 -4.97 -7.17
CA ARG A 266 16.29 -5.67 -8.30
C ARG A 266 16.00 -4.92 -9.58
N LEU A 267 17.02 -4.69 -10.39
CA LEU A 267 16.89 -3.91 -11.63
C LEU A 267 16.77 -4.86 -12.84
N LEU A 268 15.68 -4.75 -13.58
CA LEU A 268 15.55 -5.32 -14.93
C LEU A 268 15.54 -4.19 -15.96
N CYS A 269 16.66 -4.03 -16.66
CA CYS A 269 16.82 -3.05 -17.72
C CYS A 269 16.55 -3.70 -19.08
N LEU A 270 15.48 -3.27 -19.75
CA LEU A 270 15.08 -3.87 -21.05
C LEU A 270 16.12 -3.64 -22.16
N GLY A 271 17.01 -2.65 -22.01
CA GLY A 271 18.12 -2.42 -22.95
C GLY A 271 19.29 -3.40 -22.81
N ASP A 272 19.29 -4.26 -21.80
CA ASP A 272 20.31 -5.30 -21.57
C ASP A 272 19.76 -6.72 -21.80
N VAL A 273 18.48 -6.86 -22.14
CA VAL A 273 17.88 -8.16 -22.44
C VAL A 273 18.33 -8.62 -23.83
N ASP A 274 19.07 -9.73 -23.89
CA ASP A 274 19.57 -10.32 -25.13
C ASP A 274 18.46 -10.75 -26.10
N GLY A 275 18.74 -10.70 -27.41
CA GLY A 275 17.89 -11.25 -28.47
C GLY A 275 16.79 -10.31 -28.99
N ALA A 276 15.62 -10.88 -29.31
CA ALA A 276 14.53 -10.20 -30.01
C ALA A 276 14.00 -8.94 -29.30
N LEU A 277 14.16 -8.81 -27.98
CA LEU A 277 13.73 -7.62 -27.23
C LEU A 277 14.65 -6.41 -27.49
N GLY A 278 15.97 -6.63 -27.46
CA GLY A 278 16.96 -5.59 -27.78
C GLY A 278 16.88 -5.16 -29.25
N GLU A 279 16.65 -6.09 -30.16
CA GLU A 279 16.44 -5.82 -31.60
C GLU A 279 15.11 -5.11 -31.87
N ALA A 280 13.98 -5.60 -31.33
CA ALA A 280 12.66 -4.97 -31.47
C ALA A 280 12.63 -3.57 -30.83
N PHE A 281 13.36 -3.36 -29.72
CA PHE A 281 13.55 -2.04 -29.14
C PHE A 281 14.34 -1.11 -30.07
N GLY A 282 15.43 -1.62 -30.67
CA GLY A 282 16.19 -0.91 -31.69
C GLY A 282 15.32 -0.47 -32.88
N GLU A 283 14.47 -1.36 -33.38
CA GLU A 283 13.56 -1.11 -34.51
C GLU A 283 12.42 -0.12 -34.19
N LEU A 284 11.78 -0.25 -33.02
CA LEU A 284 10.74 0.67 -32.55
C LEU A 284 11.28 2.09 -32.25
N SER A 285 12.54 2.18 -31.85
CA SER A 285 13.23 3.48 -31.69
C SER A 285 13.53 4.16 -33.03
N GLY A 286 13.44 3.45 -34.16
CA GLY A 286 13.95 3.90 -35.46
C GLY A 286 12.94 4.26 -36.56
N GLN A 287 11.69 3.77 -36.57
CA GLN A 287 10.82 3.91 -37.77
C GLN A 287 9.39 4.45 -37.54
N SER A 288 8.95 5.28 -38.50
CA SER A 288 7.60 5.84 -38.68
C SER A 288 6.65 4.85 -39.37
N ASP A 289 5.42 4.76 -38.87
CA ASP A 289 4.22 4.15 -39.48
C ASP A 289 4.43 3.05 -40.53
N THR A 290 4.44 1.79 -40.06
CA THR A 290 4.27 0.61 -40.92
C THR A 290 3.16 -0.32 -40.40
N PRO A 291 2.48 -1.06 -41.29
CA PRO A 291 1.40 -2.00 -40.96
C PRO A 291 1.83 -3.21 -40.08
N HIS A 292 3.12 -3.34 -39.77
CA HIS A 292 3.67 -4.38 -38.87
C HIS A 292 3.76 -3.95 -37.38
N LYS A 293 3.30 -2.74 -37.02
CA LYS A 293 3.34 -2.21 -35.64
C LYS A 293 2.72 -3.16 -34.61
N LEU A 294 1.56 -3.77 -34.92
CA LEU A 294 0.85 -4.63 -33.96
C LEU A 294 1.63 -5.91 -33.63
N GLU A 295 2.20 -6.55 -34.66
CA GLU A 295 3.00 -7.77 -34.52
C GLU A 295 4.29 -7.52 -33.73
N HIS A 296 4.96 -6.38 -33.96
CA HIS A 296 6.14 -5.98 -33.20
C HIS A 296 5.79 -5.65 -31.74
N LEU A 297 4.65 -5.00 -31.49
CA LEU A 297 4.16 -4.77 -30.13
C LEU A 297 3.88 -6.08 -29.39
N HIS A 298 3.25 -7.06 -30.05
CA HIS A 298 3.01 -8.39 -29.49
C HIS A 298 4.32 -9.12 -29.13
N LYS A 299 5.30 -9.13 -30.04
CA LYS A 299 6.62 -9.73 -29.79
C LYS A 299 7.33 -9.05 -28.62
N LEU A 300 7.28 -7.71 -28.56
CA LEU A 300 7.87 -6.94 -27.47
C LEU A 300 7.20 -7.25 -26.13
N GLY A 301 5.88 -7.30 -26.08
CA GLY A 301 5.16 -7.60 -24.85
C GLY A 301 5.32 -9.04 -24.37
N ALA A 302 5.36 -10.02 -25.29
CA ALA A 302 5.66 -11.41 -24.96
C ALA A 302 7.07 -11.57 -24.38
N ALA A 303 8.07 -10.94 -25.00
CA ALA A 303 9.44 -11.02 -24.51
C ALA A 303 9.65 -10.21 -23.21
N LEU A 304 8.91 -9.11 -23.00
CA LEU A 304 8.86 -8.43 -21.70
C LEU A 304 8.32 -9.36 -20.62
N MET A 305 7.20 -10.03 -20.89
CA MET A 305 6.62 -11.01 -19.97
C MET A 305 7.61 -12.13 -19.68
N GLU A 306 8.24 -12.70 -20.70
CA GLU A 306 9.23 -13.76 -20.53
C GLU A 306 10.41 -13.30 -19.66
N ALA A 307 10.94 -12.09 -19.89
CA ALA A 307 12.03 -11.52 -19.09
C ALA A 307 11.61 -11.33 -17.63
N VAL A 308 10.43 -10.76 -17.37
CA VAL A 308 9.92 -10.57 -16.00
C VAL A 308 9.71 -11.91 -15.30
N LEU A 309 9.08 -12.88 -15.96
CA LEU A 309 8.84 -14.21 -15.39
C LEU A 309 10.15 -14.96 -15.13
N ARG A 310 11.15 -14.80 -16.00
CA ARG A 310 12.49 -15.38 -15.84
C ARG A 310 13.16 -14.82 -14.58
N GLU A 311 13.17 -13.50 -14.41
CA GLU A 311 13.74 -12.85 -13.21
C GLU A 311 13.04 -13.31 -11.93
N ILE A 312 11.70 -13.43 -11.95
CA ILE A 312 10.93 -13.96 -10.81
C ILE A 312 11.34 -15.40 -10.50
N ALA A 313 11.47 -16.26 -11.52
CA ALA A 313 11.87 -17.66 -11.35
C ALA A 313 13.33 -17.82 -10.88
N GLU A 314 14.25 -17.01 -11.42
CA GLU A 314 15.65 -16.99 -11.04
C GLU A 314 15.83 -16.50 -9.60
N ALA A 315 15.11 -15.45 -9.22
CA ALA A 315 15.06 -15.00 -7.83
C ALA A 315 14.59 -16.15 -6.93
N ALA A 316 13.43 -16.74 -7.21
CA ALA A 316 12.86 -17.82 -6.40
C ALA A 316 13.77 -19.06 -6.26
N SER A 317 14.70 -19.27 -7.19
CA SER A 317 15.71 -20.35 -7.13
C SER A 317 16.93 -19.97 -6.29
N ALA A 318 17.15 -18.69 -6.03
CA ALA A 318 18.22 -18.20 -5.17
C ALA A 318 17.84 -18.32 -3.70
N LYS A 319 18.80 -18.70 -2.86
CA LYS A 319 18.61 -18.97 -1.43
C LYS A 319 18.04 -17.78 -0.63
N ASP A 320 18.27 -16.56 -1.13
CA ASP A 320 17.91 -15.30 -0.47
C ASP A 320 17.19 -14.32 -1.45
N GLY A 321 16.57 -14.83 -2.52
CA GLY A 321 15.94 -14.00 -3.55
C GLY A 321 14.44 -14.27 -3.66
N HIS A 322 13.59 -13.34 -3.26
CA HIS A 322 12.18 -13.41 -3.66
C HIS A 322 11.77 -12.05 -4.22
N ILE A 323 11.18 -12.08 -5.42
CA ILE A 323 10.53 -10.91 -6.02
C ILE A 323 9.09 -10.97 -5.56
N THR A 324 8.66 -9.91 -4.86
CA THR A 324 7.34 -9.86 -4.22
C THR A 324 6.41 -8.83 -4.83
N ALA A 325 6.96 -7.96 -5.66
CA ALA A 325 6.22 -7.04 -6.50
C ALA A 325 7.07 -6.67 -7.69
N VAL A 326 6.41 -6.26 -8.77
CA VAL A 326 7.05 -5.61 -9.90
C VAL A 326 6.63 -4.15 -9.91
N LEU A 327 7.61 -3.26 -10.02
CA LEU A 327 7.39 -1.84 -10.25
C LEU A 327 7.86 -1.49 -11.65
N LEU A 328 6.91 -1.22 -12.54
CA LEU A 328 7.20 -0.89 -13.93
C LEU A 328 7.35 0.62 -14.11
N SER A 329 8.50 1.00 -14.66
CA SER A 329 8.80 2.35 -15.13
C SER A 329 8.97 2.35 -16.64
N GLY A 330 8.60 3.44 -17.29
CA GLY A 330 8.79 3.59 -18.73
C GLY A 330 7.58 3.13 -19.54
N THR A 331 6.59 4.00 -19.63
CA THR A 331 5.74 4.07 -20.82
C THR A 331 6.60 4.65 -21.96
N THR A 332 7.15 3.83 -22.86
CA THR A 332 7.90 4.38 -24.01
C THR A 332 6.99 5.29 -24.86
N PRO A 333 7.55 6.30 -25.56
CA PRO A 333 6.81 7.17 -26.50
C PRO A 333 6.20 6.45 -27.72
N ARG A 334 6.60 5.21 -28.03
CA ARG A 334 6.17 4.48 -29.26
C ARG A 334 5.50 3.13 -29.07
N ALA A 335 5.55 2.55 -27.87
CA ALA A 335 4.80 1.37 -27.53
C ALA A 335 3.93 1.67 -26.32
N SER A 336 2.61 1.79 -26.55
CA SER A 336 1.62 1.56 -25.51
C SER A 336 1.71 0.10 -25.10
N LEU A 337 2.75 -0.26 -24.35
CA LEU A 337 2.91 -1.53 -23.67
C LEU A 337 1.78 -1.76 -22.63
N SER A 338 0.86 -0.81 -22.48
CA SER A 338 0.23 -0.47 -21.21
C SER A 338 -1.13 -1.08 -20.94
N GLU A 339 -1.88 -1.56 -21.94
CA GLU A 339 -3.17 -2.20 -21.65
C GLU A 339 -3.08 -3.71 -21.77
N VAL A 340 -2.77 -4.22 -22.96
CA VAL A 340 -2.77 -5.67 -23.20
C VAL A 340 -1.70 -6.37 -22.36
N PHE A 341 -0.50 -5.81 -22.26
CA PHE A 341 0.59 -6.50 -21.55
C PHE A 341 0.60 -6.25 -20.05
N LEU A 342 0.09 -5.12 -19.55
CA LEU A 342 0.00 -4.92 -18.08
C LEU A 342 -1.04 -5.83 -17.48
N ASP A 343 -2.20 -5.95 -18.11
CA ASP A 343 -3.25 -6.85 -17.60
C ASP A 343 -2.82 -8.31 -17.75
N MET A 344 -2.09 -8.66 -18.81
CA MET A 344 -1.48 -10.00 -18.95
C MET A 344 -0.38 -10.23 -17.91
N LEU A 345 0.55 -9.28 -17.71
CA LEU A 345 1.59 -9.35 -16.68
C LEU A 345 0.99 -9.50 -15.28
N ARG A 346 -0.05 -8.72 -14.95
CA ARG A 346 -0.78 -8.89 -13.69
C ARG A 346 -1.31 -10.32 -13.56
N GLN A 347 -1.92 -10.85 -14.62
CA GLN A 347 -2.50 -12.19 -14.65
C GLN A 347 -1.45 -13.32 -14.57
N CYS A 348 -0.25 -13.13 -15.11
CA CYS A 348 0.74 -14.20 -15.25
C CYS A 348 1.88 -14.12 -14.23
N ALA A 349 2.24 -12.93 -13.72
CA ALA A 349 3.46 -12.75 -12.92
C ALA A 349 3.41 -13.41 -11.53
N GLY A 350 2.23 -13.77 -11.02
CA GLY A 350 2.13 -14.35 -9.69
C GLY A 350 2.40 -13.35 -8.54
N VAL A 351 2.60 -12.07 -8.85
CA VAL A 351 2.97 -10.99 -7.92
C VAL A 351 2.25 -9.68 -8.32
N PRO A 352 2.03 -8.71 -7.41
CA PRO A 352 1.45 -7.42 -7.75
C PRO A 352 2.32 -6.65 -8.74
N ILE A 353 1.66 -5.93 -9.65
CA ILE A 353 2.31 -5.07 -10.65
C ILE A 353 1.86 -3.63 -10.42
N PHE A 354 2.83 -2.79 -10.07
CA PHE A 354 2.64 -1.36 -9.86
C PHE A 354 3.27 -0.54 -10.98
N ASP A 355 2.67 0.60 -11.29
CA ASP A 355 3.13 1.53 -12.33
C ASP A 355 2.76 2.99 -11.95
N ALA A 356 2.93 3.92 -12.89
CA ALA A 356 2.55 5.32 -12.70
C ALA A 356 1.05 5.51 -12.44
N THR A 357 0.20 4.72 -13.09
CA THR A 357 -1.25 4.81 -12.93
C THR A 357 -1.68 4.31 -11.56
N SER A 358 -1.04 3.26 -11.06
CA SER A 358 -1.23 2.69 -9.72
C SER A 358 -1.00 3.76 -8.65
N MET A 359 0.10 4.51 -8.78
CA MET A 359 0.43 5.62 -7.88
C MET A 359 -0.58 6.76 -8.00
N LEU A 360 -0.94 7.17 -9.21
CA LEU A 360 -1.83 8.32 -9.38
C LEU A 360 -3.28 7.99 -8.98
N ASN A 361 -3.73 6.74 -9.21
CA ASN A 361 -4.99 6.22 -8.71
C ASN A 361 -5.00 6.15 -7.18
N PHE A 362 -3.88 5.81 -6.54
CA PHE A 362 -3.76 5.83 -5.08
C PHE A 362 -4.10 7.20 -4.48
N PHE A 363 -3.53 8.28 -5.05
CA PHE A 363 -3.90 9.64 -4.61
C PHE A 363 -5.27 10.09 -5.12
N GLY A 364 -5.70 9.58 -6.29
CA GLY A 364 -7.01 9.86 -6.86
C GLY A 364 -8.16 9.30 -6.02
N SER A 365 -8.03 8.07 -5.52
CA SER A 365 -9.01 7.41 -4.66
C SER A 365 -9.16 8.13 -3.32
N ALA A 366 -8.05 8.62 -2.75
CA ALA A 366 -8.06 9.45 -1.54
C ALA A 366 -8.76 10.81 -1.71
N ARG A 367 -8.98 11.28 -2.95
CA ARG A 367 -9.83 12.45 -3.27
C ARG A 367 -11.26 12.06 -3.66
N GLY A 368 -11.46 10.82 -4.05
CA GLY A 368 -12.75 10.27 -4.45
C GLY A 368 -13.71 10.15 -3.27
N ARG A 369 -15.01 10.06 -3.56
CA ARG A 369 -16.00 9.70 -2.54
C ARG A 369 -15.77 8.26 -2.10
N SER A 370 -15.91 8.01 -0.80
CA SER A 370 -15.90 6.65 -0.27
C SER A 370 -17.01 5.82 -0.91
N PHE A 371 -16.72 4.56 -1.25
CA PHE A 371 -17.67 3.74 -2.02
C PHE A 371 -18.98 3.48 -1.26
N TRP A 372 -18.94 3.43 0.08
CA TRP A 372 -20.12 3.24 0.92
C TRP A 372 -21.07 4.45 0.93
N ASN A 373 -20.58 5.61 0.51
CA ASN A 373 -21.37 6.83 0.33
C ASN A 373 -21.71 7.11 -1.15
N ALA A 374 -21.28 6.24 -2.08
CA ALA A 374 -21.64 6.36 -3.48
C ALA A 374 -23.10 5.95 -3.70
N SER A 375 -23.87 6.77 -4.42
CA SER A 375 -25.27 6.51 -4.77
C SER A 375 -25.39 5.20 -5.55
N GLY A 376 -25.97 4.18 -4.93
CA GLY A 376 -26.08 2.81 -5.45
C GLY A 376 -25.69 1.71 -4.45
N ALA A 377 -24.95 2.03 -3.39
CA ALA A 377 -24.61 1.06 -2.33
C ALA A 377 -25.83 0.66 -1.48
N ALA A 378 -26.81 1.56 -1.33
CA ALA A 378 -28.01 1.36 -0.52
C ALA A 378 -29.16 0.65 -1.25
N GLU A 379 -29.12 0.55 -2.58
CA GLU A 379 -30.18 -0.11 -3.37
C GLU A 379 -29.65 -1.37 -4.07
N GLY A 380 -29.77 -2.51 -3.39
CA GLY A 380 -30.10 -3.76 -4.08
C GLY A 380 -29.00 -4.43 -4.91
N ALA A 381 -27.72 -4.12 -4.74
CA ALA A 381 -26.68 -5.02 -5.22
C ALA A 381 -26.59 -6.23 -4.29
N LYS A 382 -27.42 -7.25 -4.55
CA LYS A 382 -26.98 -8.65 -4.46
C LYS A 382 -25.82 -8.84 -5.46
N ALA A 383 -24.72 -8.11 -5.27
CA ALA A 383 -23.47 -8.41 -5.92
C ALA A 383 -23.13 -9.82 -5.44
N ALA A 384 -22.78 -10.72 -6.37
CA ALA A 384 -22.19 -12.00 -6.00
C ALA A 384 -21.13 -11.73 -4.92
N ALA A 385 -21.13 -12.53 -3.84
CA ALA A 385 -20.17 -12.35 -2.75
C ALA A 385 -18.78 -12.14 -3.37
N PRO A 386 -18.05 -11.07 -3.01
CA PRO A 386 -16.76 -10.81 -3.61
C PRO A 386 -15.91 -12.06 -3.44
N ALA A 387 -15.42 -12.62 -4.55
CA ALA A 387 -14.67 -13.89 -4.57
C ALA A 387 -13.33 -13.83 -3.80
N LYS A 388 -13.06 -12.72 -3.09
CA LYS A 388 -11.81 -12.42 -2.41
C LYS A 388 -12.11 -11.85 -1.03
N LYS A 389 -11.25 -12.20 -0.09
CA LYS A 389 -11.37 -11.88 1.32
C LYS A 389 -10.15 -11.10 1.81
N ILE A 390 -10.36 -10.21 2.76
CA ILE A 390 -9.28 -9.60 3.54
C ILE A 390 -9.29 -10.18 4.95
N GLY A 391 -8.13 -10.65 5.40
CA GLY A 391 -7.96 -11.07 6.79
C GLY A 391 -7.85 -9.84 7.69
N LEU A 392 -8.64 -9.80 8.75
CA LEU A 392 -8.66 -8.70 9.70
C LEU A 392 -8.24 -9.21 11.08
N VAL A 393 -7.04 -8.82 11.51
CA VAL A 393 -6.55 -9.11 12.85
C VAL A 393 -7.15 -8.09 13.81
N ARG A 394 -7.82 -8.57 14.85
CA ARG A 394 -8.58 -7.76 15.80
C ARG A 394 -7.96 -7.77 17.17
N LEU A 395 -8.01 -6.62 17.83
CA LEU A 395 -7.81 -6.51 19.26
C LEU A 395 -8.90 -7.28 20.03
N GLN A 396 -8.61 -7.66 21.28
CA GLN A 396 -9.55 -8.36 22.15
C GLN A 396 -10.50 -7.37 22.84
N TYR A 397 -11.38 -6.74 22.06
CA TYR A 397 -12.54 -6.00 22.56
C TYR A 397 -13.67 -6.02 21.52
N GLU A 398 -14.89 -5.79 22.00
CA GLU A 398 -16.10 -5.77 21.17
C GLU A 398 -16.79 -4.42 21.30
N TYR A 399 -17.19 -3.87 20.16
CA TYR A 399 -17.93 -2.64 20.03
C TYR A 399 -18.76 -2.75 18.73
N PRO A 400 -19.84 -1.97 18.58
CA PRO A 400 -20.62 -1.94 17.35
C PRO A 400 -19.93 -1.05 16.30
N PRO A 401 -19.35 -1.62 15.23
CA PRO A 401 -18.60 -0.83 14.25
C PRO A 401 -19.58 -0.06 13.36
N ALA A 402 -19.20 1.15 12.96
CA ALA A 402 -19.98 1.95 12.02
C ALA A 402 -19.53 1.71 10.56
N LEU A 403 -20.29 2.21 9.57
CA LEU A 403 -19.96 2.05 8.15
C LEU A 403 -18.79 2.94 7.68
N GLY A 404 -17.65 2.33 7.40
CA GLY A 404 -16.36 2.99 7.18
C GLY A 404 -15.29 2.39 8.08
N ASP A 405 -15.68 1.81 9.22
CA ASP A 405 -14.81 1.06 10.11
C ASP A 405 -14.26 -0.19 9.43
N THR A 406 -12.97 -0.49 9.63
CA THR A 406 -12.38 -1.77 9.24
C THR A 406 -13.14 -3.00 9.78
N ASP A 407 -13.72 -2.93 10.97
CA ASP A 407 -14.49 -4.03 11.57
C ASP A 407 -15.90 -4.18 10.96
N HIS A 408 -16.40 -3.17 10.24
CA HIS A 408 -17.72 -3.24 9.62
C HIS A 408 -17.67 -3.99 8.27
N PRO A 409 -18.43 -5.08 8.06
CA PRO A 409 -18.33 -5.94 6.88
C PRO A 409 -18.58 -5.26 5.53
N SER A 410 -19.27 -4.12 5.51
CA SER A 410 -19.56 -3.35 4.30
C SER A 410 -18.62 -2.15 4.06
N SER A 411 -17.58 -1.98 4.88
CA SER A 411 -16.58 -0.91 4.72
C SER A 411 -15.50 -1.25 3.72
N PHE A 412 -15.43 -2.51 3.26
CA PHE A 412 -14.61 -2.93 2.15
C PHE A 412 -15.47 -3.39 0.97
N GLY A 413 -14.92 -3.27 -0.24
CA GLY A 413 -15.46 -3.98 -1.42
C GLY A 413 -15.19 -5.49 -1.40
N PHE A 414 -14.75 -6.03 -0.25
CA PHE A 414 -14.30 -7.41 -0.04
C PHE A 414 -15.03 -8.02 1.15
N GLN A 415 -15.06 -9.35 1.21
CA GLN A 415 -15.50 -10.01 2.43
C GLN A 415 -14.38 -9.89 3.48
N VAL A 416 -14.74 -9.45 4.68
CA VAL A 416 -13.82 -9.34 5.82
C VAL A 416 -13.84 -10.65 6.61
N VAL A 417 -12.68 -11.22 6.92
CA VAL A 417 -12.53 -12.40 7.77
C VAL A 417 -11.85 -11.98 9.07
N PRO A 418 -12.59 -11.77 10.16
CA PRO A 418 -12.02 -11.31 11.42
C PRO A 418 -11.38 -12.46 12.23
N LYS A 419 -10.25 -12.18 12.87
CA LYS A 419 -9.62 -13.04 13.88
C LYS A 419 -9.08 -12.20 15.04
N VAL A 420 -9.56 -12.50 16.25
CA VAL A 420 -9.12 -11.83 17.48
C VAL A 420 -7.76 -12.39 17.92
N VAL A 421 -6.89 -11.50 18.39
CA VAL A 421 -5.64 -11.87 19.06
C VAL A 421 -5.86 -11.87 20.56
N ASP A 422 -5.97 -13.06 21.14
CA ASP A 422 -6.13 -13.23 22.59
C ASP A 422 -4.99 -12.55 23.36
N GLY A 423 -5.35 -11.77 24.38
CA GLY A 423 -4.43 -11.04 25.25
C GLY A 423 -3.96 -9.69 24.70
N LEU A 424 -4.30 -9.33 23.44
CA LEU A 424 -3.99 -8.03 22.84
C LEU A 424 -5.14 -7.04 23.07
N LEU A 425 -5.17 -6.46 24.26
CA LEU A 425 -6.10 -5.41 24.66
C LEU A 425 -5.71 -4.05 24.07
N PHE A 426 -6.61 -3.08 24.12
CA PHE A 426 -6.38 -1.73 23.57
C PHE A 426 -5.17 -1.04 24.20
N GLU A 427 -5.05 -1.08 25.53
CA GLU A 427 -3.96 -0.46 26.28
C GLU A 427 -2.60 -1.10 25.94
N LYS A 428 -2.61 -2.42 25.68
CA LYS A 428 -1.41 -3.17 25.26
C LYS A 428 -1.00 -2.82 23.84
N ALA A 429 -1.97 -2.62 22.94
CA ALA A 429 -1.69 -2.13 21.60
C ALA A 429 -1.12 -0.71 21.63
N GLN A 430 -1.70 0.20 22.42
CA GLN A 430 -1.19 1.57 22.62
C GLN A 430 0.25 1.58 23.16
N ALA A 431 0.56 0.69 24.10
CA ALA A 431 1.92 0.52 24.62
C ALA A 431 2.90 -0.11 23.61
N GLY A 432 2.39 -0.70 22.52
CA GLY A 432 3.15 -1.56 21.62
C GLY A 432 3.79 -2.72 22.37
N ALA A 433 2.99 -3.45 23.14
CA ALA A 433 3.42 -4.55 23.99
C ALA A 433 3.79 -5.80 23.17
N PHE A 434 5.06 -6.19 23.23
CA PHE A 434 5.59 -7.40 22.57
C PHE A 434 5.63 -8.59 23.53
N GLU A 435 4.51 -8.82 24.23
CA GLU A 435 4.44 -9.96 25.13
C GLU A 435 4.45 -11.28 24.35
N PRO A 436 5.13 -12.31 24.88
CA PRO A 436 5.28 -13.62 24.23
C PRO A 436 3.99 -14.25 23.74
N GLU A 437 2.98 -14.20 24.61
CA GLU A 437 1.68 -14.78 24.40
C GLU A 437 0.90 -14.00 23.33
N ILE A 438 0.99 -12.67 23.32
CA ILE A 438 0.40 -11.81 22.28
C ILE A 438 0.98 -12.16 20.91
N LEU A 439 2.31 -12.27 20.79
CA LEU A 439 2.95 -12.60 19.51
C LEU A 439 2.53 -13.99 19.04
N LYS A 440 2.58 -14.98 19.93
CA LYS A 440 2.11 -16.35 19.63
C LYS A 440 0.66 -16.37 19.14
N ASN A 441 -0.24 -15.67 19.82
CA ASN A 441 -1.66 -15.62 19.46
C ASN A 441 -1.89 -14.84 18.16
N MET A 442 -1.10 -13.79 17.90
CA MET A 442 -1.13 -13.08 16.63
C MET A 442 -0.68 -13.98 15.47
N SER A 443 0.39 -14.76 15.65
CA SER A 443 0.85 -15.70 14.63
C SER A 443 -0.19 -16.79 14.37
N GLN A 444 -0.84 -17.30 15.42
CA GLN A 444 -1.94 -18.25 15.29
C GLN A 444 -3.12 -17.64 14.51
N ALA A 445 -3.54 -16.41 14.86
CA ALA A 445 -4.61 -15.70 14.15
C ALA A 445 -4.28 -15.51 12.66
N ILE A 446 -3.05 -15.10 12.34
CA ILE A 446 -2.57 -14.93 10.96
C ILE A 446 -2.65 -16.27 10.20
N HIS A 447 -2.16 -17.36 10.78
CA HIS A 447 -2.19 -18.67 10.11
C HIS A 447 -3.61 -19.21 9.92
N GLU A 448 -4.52 -18.91 10.86
CA GLU A 448 -5.94 -19.24 10.68
C GLU A 448 -6.59 -18.44 9.56
N LEU A 449 -6.26 -17.15 9.41
CA LEU A 449 -6.70 -16.35 8.26
C LEU A 449 -6.19 -16.97 6.95
N GLU A 450 -4.91 -17.33 6.90
CA GLU A 450 -4.26 -17.91 5.72
C GLU A 450 -4.70 -19.34 5.39
N SER A 451 -5.41 -20.01 6.31
CA SER A 451 -6.03 -21.31 6.02
C SER A 451 -7.18 -21.19 5.02
N ASP A 452 -7.74 -19.99 4.86
CA ASP A 452 -8.70 -19.66 3.81
C ASP A 452 -7.95 -19.18 2.55
N PRO A 453 -7.99 -19.94 1.44
CA PRO A 453 -7.24 -19.61 0.22
C PRO A 453 -7.74 -18.33 -0.47
N ASP A 454 -8.92 -17.82 -0.11
CA ASP A 454 -9.47 -16.58 -0.64
C ASP A 454 -9.00 -15.34 0.16
N VAL A 455 -8.32 -15.54 1.31
CA VAL A 455 -7.69 -14.44 2.05
C VAL A 455 -6.44 -14.00 1.31
N ILE A 456 -6.51 -12.79 0.77
CA ILE A 456 -5.50 -12.21 -0.12
C ILE A 456 -4.79 -11.02 0.53
N GLY A 457 -4.62 -11.02 1.84
CA GLY A 457 -3.97 -9.94 2.56
C GLY A 457 -4.43 -9.87 4.00
N ILE A 458 -3.66 -9.19 4.84
CA ILE A 458 -3.95 -9.03 6.26
C ILE A 458 -3.86 -7.55 6.65
N THR A 459 -4.87 -7.08 7.38
CA THR A 459 -4.89 -5.75 7.99
C THR A 459 -5.28 -5.84 9.47
N GLY A 460 -5.06 -4.75 10.20
CA GLY A 460 -5.42 -4.63 11.62
C GLY A 460 -6.67 -3.78 11.80
N ASN A 461 -7.43 -4.04 12.86
CA ASN A 461 -8.60 -3.22 13.24
C ASN A 461 -8.25 -2.03 14.15
N CYS A 462 -6.97 -1.71 14.32
CA CYS A 462 -6.53 -0.60 15.15
C CYS A 462 -5.21 -0.03 14.62
N GLY A 463 -5.10 1.29 14.55
CA GLY A 463 -3.92 1.94 13.98
C GLY A 463 -2.63 1.73 14.80
N PHE A 464 -2.73 1.53 16.13
CA PHE A 464 -1.61 1.14 16.99
C PHE A 464 -1.02 -0.23 16.62
N MET A 465 -1.74 -1.05 15.84
CA MET A 465 -1.19 -2.32 15.36
C MET A 465 -0.01 -2.14 14.41
N MET A 466 0.29 -0.90 13.99
CA MET A 466 1.50 -0.56 13.27
C MET A 466 2.79 -1.00 14.01
N PHE A 467 2.78 -1.06 15.35
CA PHE A 467 3.90 -1.63 16.12
C PHE A 467 4.22 -3.08 15.72
N TYR A 468 3.22 -3.85 15.30
CA TYR A 468 3.34 -5.27 14.96
C TYR A 468 3.53 -5.50 13.46
N GLN A 469 3.59 -4.45 12.63
CA GLN A 469 3.74 -4.57 11.17
C GLN A 469 4.90 -5.49 10.77
N CYS A 470 6.09 -5.29 11.34
CA CYS A 470 7.25 -6.12 11.03
C CYS A 470 7.09 -7.58 11.47
N TYR A 471 6.40 -7.83 12.59
CA TYR A 471 6.14 -9.18 13.07
C TYR A 471 5.10 -9.88 12.20
N ALA A 472 3.97 -9.23 11.96
CA ALA A 472 2.88 -9.78 11.18
C ALA A 472 3.32 -10.10 9.74
N ARG A 473 4.05 -9.19 9.06
CA ARG A 473 4.61 -9.47 7.72
C ARG A 473 5.62 -10.62 7.71
N HIS A 474 6.34 -10.83 8.83
CA HIS A 474 7.31 -11.93 8.93
C HIS A 474 6.61 -13.28 8.98
N VAL A 475 5.54 -13.37 9.77
CA VAL A 475 4.74 -14.60 9.96
C VAL A 475 3.87 -14.89 8.73
N ALA A 476 3.28 -13.84 8.15
CA ALA A 476 2.40 -13.98 7.01
C ALA A 476 3.12 -14.42 5.73
N ARG A 477 2.32 -14.98 4.84
CA ARG A 477 2.55 -15.36 3.45
C ARG A 477 1.78 -14.43 2.52
N VAL A 478 0.80 -13.69 3.01
CA VAL A 478 0.16 -12.63 2.24
C VAL A 478 0.66 -11.26 2.72
N PRO A 479 0.68 -10.25 1.85
CA PRO A 479 0.90 -8.87 2.22
C PRO A 479 0.12 -8.38 3.42
N VAL A 480 0.84 -7.62 4.24
CA VAL A 480 0.36 -7.13 5.53
C VAL A 480 0.39 -5.61 5.55
N PHE A 481 -0.71 -5.01 5.97
CA PHE A 481 -0.86 -3.57 6.20
C PHE A 481 -1.63 -3.39 7.51
N MET A 482 -0.94 -3.58 8.64
CA MET A 482 -1.55 -3.56 9.99
C MET A 482 -2.18 -2.22 10.35
N SER A 483 -1.81 -1.14 9.67
CA SER A 483 -2.33 0.20 9.91
C SER A 483 -2.24 1.05 8.65
N ALA A 484 -3.14 2.02 8.54
CA ALA A 484 -3.12 3.01 7.47
C ALA A 484 -1.80 3.82 7.44
N LEU A 485 -1.09 3.90 8.58
CA LEU A 485 0.21 4.57 8.73
C LEU A 485 1.27 4.13 7.73
N ILE A 486 1.19 2.91 7.19
CA ILE A 486 2.13 2.43 6.17
C ILE A 486 2.19 3.33 4.93
N GLN A 487 1.09 4.00 4.63
CA GLN A 487 0.95 4.93 3.50
C GLN A 487 1.76 6.23 3.68
N ALA A 488 2.08 6.62 4.91
CA ALA A 488 2.86 7.82 5.19
C ALA A 488 4.23 7.79 4.48
N ALA A 489 4.79 6.60 4.28
CA ALA A 489 6.05 6.36 3.58
C ALA A 489 6.02 6.78 2.10
N THR A 490 4.84 6.82 1.47
CA THR A 490 4.62 7.30 0.10
C THR A 490 4.13 8.75 0.06
N MET A 491 3.41 9.21 1.09
CA MET A 491 2.89 10.59 1.15
C MET A 491 3.96 11.65 1.44
N VAL A 492 4.82 11.40 2.42
CA VAL A 492 5.86 12.36 2.84
C VAL A 492 6.77 12.76 1.67
N PRO A 493 7.28 11.83 0.84
CA PRO A 493 8.09 12.19 -0.33
C PRO A 493 7.35 13.03 -1.38
N CYS A 494 6.02 13.04 -1.39
CA CYS A 494 5.20 13.87 -2.28
C CYS A 494 4.98 15.31 -1.75
N CYS A 495 5.41 15.60 -0.53
CA CYS A 495 5.31 16.91 0.10
C CYS A 495 6.56 17.75 -0.19
N LEU A 496 6.41 19.06 -0.35
CA LEU A 496 7.54 19.99 -0.25
C LEU A 496 8.07 20.03 1.19
N PRO A 497 9.33 20.41 1.45
CA PRO A 497 9.91 20.40 2.81
C PRO A 497 9.09 21.14 3.87
N GLU A 498 8.41 22.21 3.48
CA GLU A 498 7.54 23.01 4.35
C GLU A 498 6.14 22.40 4.54
N GLU A 499 5.72 21.46 3.70
CA GLU A 499 4.40 20.83 3.74
C GLU A 499 4.35 19.66 4.73
N GLN A 500 3.15 19.34 5.21
CA GLN A 500 2.92 18.29 6.21
C GLN A 500 1.84 17.29 5.78
N VAL A 501 1.98 16.07 6.28
CA VAL A 501 0.93 15.04 6.32
C VAL A 501 0.27 15.09 7.69
N LEU A 502 -1.04 15.37 7.74
CA LEU A 502 -1.81 15.31 8.98
C LEU A 502 -2.20 13.86 9.26
N VAL A 503 -1.74 13.30 10.37
CA VAL A 503 -2.18 12.00 10.88
C VAL A 503 -3.20 12.24 11.98
N LEU A 504 -4.44 11.80 11.75
CA LEU A 504 -5.50 11.83 12.76
C LEU A 504 -5.61 10.48 13.45
N THR A 505 -5.45 10.50 14.77
CA THR A 505 -5.51 9.31 15.63
C THR A 505 -6.59 9.47 16.69
N ALA A 506 -6.96 8.37 17.34
CA ALA A 506 -7.89 8.42 18.45
C ALA A 506 -7.29 9.17 19.65
N ASN A 507 -6.01 8.97 19.92
CA ASN A 507 -5.33 9.57 21.06
C ASN A 507 -3.88 9.93 20.72
N SER A 508 -3.60 11.23 20.59
CA SER A 508 -2.25 11.70 20.28
C SER A 508 -1.28 11.57 21.45
N GLU A 509 -1.76 11.62 22.70
CA GLU A 509 -0.91 11.49 23.89
C GLU A 509 -0.25 10.11 23.98
N THR A 510 -0.86 9.10 23.38
CA THR A 510 -0.33 7.72 23.33
C THR A 510 0.43 7.43 22.03
N LEU A 511 0.00 8.00 20.89
CA LEU A 511 0.67 7.77 19.61
C LEU A 511 1.97 8.58 19.45
N LEU A 512 1.98 9.86 19.87
CA LEU A 512 3.14 10.75 19.71
C LEU A 512 4.40 10.22 20.40
N PRO A 513 4.38 9.79 21.68
CA PRO A 513 5.56 9.22 22.32
C PRO A 513 6.08 7.96 21.61
N GLY A 514 5.18 7.24 20.93
CA GLY A 514 5.49 6.07 20.13
C GLY A 514 6.01 6.38 18.73
N LYS A 515 6.00 7.63 18.25
CA LYS A 515 6.32 8.00 16.86
C LYS A 515 7.68 7.49 16.39
N GLU A 516 8.74 7.72 17.16
CA GLU A 516 10.08 7.22 16.83
C GLU A 516 10.11 5.69 16.79
N LYS A 517 9.55 5.06 17.83
CA LYS A 517 9.40 3.60 17.92
C LYS A 517 8.60 3.04 16.73
N LEU A 518 7.53 3.70 16.30
CA LEU A 518 6.71 3.32 15.15
C LEU A 518 7.52 3.37 13.87
N LEU A 519 8.23 4.46 13.60
CA LEU A 519 9.05 4.59 12.38
C LEU A 519 10.07 3.46 12.31
N VAL A 520 10.75 3.14 13.41
CA VAL A 520 11.76 2.08 13.37
C VAL A 520 11.16 0.67 13.39
N GLN A 521 10.15 0.39 14.22
CA GLN A 521 9.56 -0.96 14.38
C GLN A 521 8.58 -1.36 13.30
N SER A 522 7.99 -0.41 12.58
CA SER A 522 7.07 -0.74 11.49
C SER A 522 7.77 -0.97 10.15
N GLY A 523 9.07 -0.64 10.07
CA GLY A 523 9.85 -0.79 8.85
C GLY A 523 9.46 0.20 7.76
N ILE A 524 8.83 1.32 8.12
CA ILE A 524 8.61 2.46 7.24
C ILE A 524 9.73 3.47 7.46
N ALA A 525 10.38 3.87 6.37
CA ALA A 525 11.36 4.94 6.39
C ALA A 525 10.75 6.18 5.73
N VAL A 526 10.91 7.32 6.39
CA VAL A 526 10.57 8.64 5.84
C VAL A 526 11.81 9.53 5.94
N ALA A 527 12.11 10.26 4.87
CA ALA A 527 13.27 11.14 4.86
C ALA A 527 13.17 12.22 5.95
N ASP A 528 11.98 12.78 6.18
CA ASP A 528 11.72 13.78 7.21
C ASP A 528 10.45 13.44 8.02
N ALA A 529 10.66 13.00 9.26
CA ALA A 529 9.58 12.68 10.18
C ALA A 529 8.83 13.92 10.67
N ASP A 530 9.40 15.12 10.62
CA ASP A 530 8.78 16.36 11.09
C ASP A 530 7.66 16.86 10.15
N GLN A 531 7.60 16.32 8.94
CA GLN A 531 6.47 16.48 8.04
C GLN A 531 5.23 15.71 8.49
N ILE A 532 5.36 14.75 9.43
CA ILE A 532 4.22 14.02 9.99
C ILE A 532 3.68 14.77 11.21
N LEU A 533 2.53 15.43 11.04
CA LEU A 533 1.79 16.12 12.09
C LEU A 533 0.74 15.17 12.69
N ILE A 534 0.97 14.67 13.90
CA ILE A 534 0.01 13.79 14.59
C ILE A 534 -0.92 14.64 15.47
N LYS A 535 -2.23 14.45 15.33
CA LYS A 535 -3.27 15.09 16.14
C LYS A 535 -4.32 14.07 16.55
N GLY A 536 -4.73 14.14 17.81
CA GLY A 536 -5.69 13.20 18.39
C GLY A 536 -7.04 13.85 18.64
N LEU A 537 -8.07 13.01 18.74
CA LEU A 537 -9.46 13.41 18.98
C LEU A 537 -9.92 13.09 20.41
N GLN A 538 -9.00 12.72 21.31
CA GLN A 538 -9.31 12.26 22.67
C GLN A 538 -10.10 13.27 23.53
N ASP A 539 -10.04 14.57 23.19
CA ASP A 539 -10.71 15.66 23.92
C ASP A 539 -12.00 16.14 23.21
N LEU A 540 -12.39 15.50 22.10
CA LEU A 540 -13.57 15.86 21.32
C LEU A 540 -14.83 15.24 21.94
N ASP A 541 -15.84 16.07 22.25
CA ASP A 541 -17.12 15.62 22.83
C ASP A 541 -17.79 14.53 21.97
N GLY A 542 -18.03 13.37 22.59
CA GLY A 542 -18.60 12.17 21.98
C GLY A 542 -17.58 11.19 21.38
N PHE A 543 -16.30 11.58 21.28
CA PHE A 543 -15.26 10.70 20.76
C PHE A 543 -14.64 9.80 21.84
N GLU A 544 -14.86 10.10 23.13
CA GLU A 544 -14.48 9.25 24.25
C GLU A 544 -15.05 7.82 24.17
N ALA A 545 -16.15 7.64 23.41
CA ALA A 545 -16.74 6.33 23.13
C ALA A 545 -15.73 5.33 22.52
N VAL A 546 -14.79 5.78 21.69
CA VAL A 546 -13.72 4.94 21.12
C VAL A 546 -12.86 4.34 22.23
N ALA A 547 -12.44 5.16 23.20
CA ALA A 547 -11.62 4.70 24.31
C ALA A 547 -12.38 3.76 25.27
N ASN A 548 -13.71 3.90 25.31
CA ASN A 548 -14.60 3.07 26.13
C ASN A 548 -15.10 1.80 25.42
N ALA A 549 -14.70 1.55 24.15
CA ALA A 549 -15.25 0.49 23.30
C ALA A 549 -16.79 0.57 23.16
N GLU A 550 -17.32 1.79 23.07
CA GLU A 550 -18.75 2.10 22.91
C GLU A 550 -19.08 2.54 21.48
N ALA A 551 -20.37 2.54 21.14
CA ALA A 551 -20.83 3.07 19.87
C ALA A 551 -20.57 4.58 19.76
N VAL A 552 -19.78 5.01 18.78
CA VAL A 552 -19.63 6.44 18.46
C VAL A 552 -20.90 6.95 17.79
N ASP A 553 -21.49 8.04 18.32
CA ASP A 553 -22.53 8.79 17.61
C ASP A 553 -21.87 9.59 16.47
N THR A 554 -21.67 8.91 15.34
CA THR A 554 -20.98 9.47 14.17
C THR A 554 -21.65 10.75 13.65
N VAL A 555 -22.96 10.91 13.81
CA VAL A 555 -23.68 12.12 13.36
C VAL A 555 -23.38 13.30 14.28
N LYS A 556 -23.42 13.09 15.61
CA LYS A 556 -23.05 14.11 16.60
C LYS A 556 -21.59 14.54 16.43
N VAL A 557 -20.69 13.56 16.29
CA VAL A 557 -19.24 13.76 16.33
C VAL A 557 -18.68 14.38 15.04
N GLN A 558 -19.28 14.10 13.87
CA GLN A 558 -18.76 14.55 12.58
C GLN A 558 -18.52 16.06 12.51
N ALA A 559 -19.44 16.88 13.04
CA ALA A 559 -19.29 18.33 13.00
C ALA A 559 -18.07 18.80 13.81
N GLY A 560 -17.81 18.16 14.95
CA GLY A 560 -16.64 18.43 15.78
C GLY A 560 -15.33 18.02 15.11
N VAL A 561 -15.28 16.83 14.50
CA VAL A 561 -14.11 16.34 13.75
C VAL A 561 -13.78 17.28 12.59
N VAL A 562 -14.79 17.67 11.80
CA VAL A 562 -14.61 18.59 10.68
C VAL A 562 -14.08 19.95 11.15
N ALA A 563 -14.70 20.54 12.18
CA ALA A 563 -14.27 21.82 12.71
C ALA A 563 -12.82 21.78 13.24
N PHE A 564 -12.46 20.72 13.97
CA PHE A 564 -11.12 20.51 14.49
C PHE A 564 -10.08 20.42 13.36
N VAL A 565 -10.37 19.66 12.31
CA VAL A 565 -9.44 19.51 11.18
C VAL A 565 -9.33 20.79 10.37
N ASP A 566 -10.44 21.49 10.14
CA ASP A 566 -10.42 22.78 9.44
C ASP A 566 -9.57 23.81 10.21
N GLU A 567 -9.67 23.85 11.55
CA GLU A 567 -8.81 24.68 12.41
C GLU A 567 -7.33 24.33 12.24
N LEU A 568 -6.99 23.03 12.29
CA LEU A 568 -5.61 22.57 12.08
C LEU A 568 -5.06 22.95 10.70
N VAL A 569 -5.87 22.83 9.65
CA VAL A 569 -5.49 23.24 8.28
C VAL A 569 -5.25 24.74 8.20
N GLN A 570 -6.09 25.55 8.84
CA GLN A 570 -5.88 27.01 8.89
C GLN A 570 -4.64 27.39 9.72
N GLN A 571 -4.44 26.76 10.87
CA GLN A 571 -3.27 26.99 11.72
C GLN A 571 -1.97 26.64 10.98
N ALA A 572 -1.91 25.46 10.38
CA ALA A 572 -0.75 24.99 9.62
C ALA A 572 -0.42 25.94 8.46
N LYS A 573 -1.44 26.47 7.78
CA LYS A 573 -1.26 27.51 6.75
C LYS A 573 -0.72 28.82 7.32
N ALA A 574 -1.24 29.29 8.46
CA ALA A 574 -0.77 30.51 9.12
C ALA A 574 0.69 30.40 9.60
N GLU A 575 1.11 29.20 10.00
CA GLU A 575 2.48 28.88 10.41
C GLU A 575 3.43 28.62 9.23
N SER A 576 2.97 28.80 7.98
CA SER A 576 3.73 28.48 6.75
C SER A 576 4.18 27.01 6.68
N ARG A 577 3.39 26.11 7.26
CA ARG A 577 3.57 24.65 7.22
C ARG A 577 2.32 23.94 6.70
N PRO A 578 1.84 24.24 5.48
CA PRO A 578 0.51 23.79 5.04
C PRO A 578 0.38 22.26 4.98
N ILE A 579 -0.79 21.76 5.39
CA ILE A 579 -1.12 20.34 5.30
C ILE A 579 -1.47 19.99 3.85
N ARG A 580 -0.85 18.94 3.30
CA ARG A 580 -1.03 18.50 1.91
C ARG A 580 -1.97 17.32 1.75
N CYS A 581 -2.05 16.46 2.76
CA CYS A 581 -2.98 15.34 2.83
C CYS A 581 -3.26 14.96 4.29
N ILE A 582 -4.35 14.22 4.47
CA ILE A 582 -4.84 13.72 5.75
C ILE A 582 -4.78 12.19 5.71
N LEU A 583 -4.22 11.59 6.75
CA LEU A 583 -4.19 10.16 6.97
C LEU A 583 -4.95 9.83 8.26
N LEU A 584 -6.07 9.14 8.12
CA LEU A 584 -6.86 8.63 9.21
C LEU A 584 -6.21 7.33 9.70
N GLU A 585 -5.49 7.44 10.80
CA GLU A 585 -4.79 6.31 11.42
C GLU A 585 -5.75 5.43 12.22
N CYS A 586 -6.67 6.05 12.97
CA CYS A 586 -7.69 5.33 13.70
C CYS A 586 -8.71 4.73 12.72
N THR A 587 -8.95 3.44 12.86
CA THR A 587 -9.82 2.62 12.01
C THR A 587 -11.30 2.96 12.15
N GLU A 588 -11.70 3.69 13.18
CA GLU A 588 -13.06 4.20 13.40
C GLU A 588 -13.28 5.61 12.81
N LEU A 589 -12.26 6.24 12.24
CA LEU A 589 -12.37 7.55 11.58
C LEU A 589 -12.84 7.57 10.12
N PRO A 590 -12.75 6.51 9.29
CA PRO A 590 -13.07 6.61 7.86
C PRO A 590 -14.52 7.03 7.54
N HIS A 591 -15.44 6.91 8.51
CA HIS A 591 -16.78 7.50 8.46
C HIS A 591 -16.76 8.98 8.06
N TYR A 592 -15.74 9.70 8.52
CA TYR A 592 -15.59 11.14 8.33
C TYR A 592 -14.82 11.50 7.05
N SER A 593 -14.26 10.52 6.32
CA SER A 593 -13.39 10.76 5.16
C SER A 593 -14.03 11.70 4.13
N ASP A 594 -15.30 11.47 3.76
CA ASP A 594 -15.99 12.32 2.79
C ASP A 594 -16.32 13.71 3.32
N ALA A 595 -16.62 13.84 4.61
CA ALA A 595 -16.85 15.14 5.24
C ALA A 595 -15.55 15.97 5.26
N LEU A 596 -14.43 15.34 5.62
CA LEU A 596 -13.10 15.94 5.62
C LEU A 596 -12.63 16.33 4.22
N ARG A 597 -12.82 15.47 3.21
CA ARG A 597 -12.53 15.82 1.81
C ARG A 597 -13.30 17.07 1.37
N ARG A 598 -14.59 17.13 1.72
CA ARG A 598 -15.47 18.27 1.37
C ARG A 598 -15.08 19.57 2.07
N SER A 599 -14.71 19.52 3.35
CA SER A 599 -14.38 20.73 4.11
C SER A 599 -12.98 21.25 3.79
N THR A 600 -12.00 20.35 3.70
CA THR A 600 -10.58 20.71 3.58
C THR A 600 -10.09 20.78 2.14
N ASN A 601 -10.77 20.10 1.20
CA ASN A 601 -10.32 19.94 -0.18
C ASN A 601 -8.97 19.18 -0.32
N LEU A 602 -8.58 18.46 0.73
CA LEU A 602 -7.36 17.66 0.80
C LEU A 602 -7.67 16.17 0.53
N PRO A 603 -6.72 15.41 -0.03
CA PRO A 603 -6.80 13.95 -0.06
C PRO A 603 -6.88 13.40 1.36
N VAL A 604 -7.80 12.46 1.58
CA VAL A 604 -7.98 11.74 2.84
C VAL A 604 -7.75 10.25 2.59
N PHE A 605 -6.76 9.70 3.29
CA PHE A 605 -6.35 8.31 3.24
C PHE A 605 -6.75 7.60 4.52
N ASP A 606 -7.00 6.30 4.41
CA ASP A 606 -7.43 5.43 5.51
C ASP A 606 -7.01 3.98 5.24
N ALA A 607 -7.36 3.06 6.14
CA ALA A 607 -7.06 1.65 5.98
C ALA A 607 -7.67 1.07 4.68
N VAL A 608 -8.88 1.49 4.31
CA VAL A 608 -9.53 1.03 3.08
C VAL A 608 -8.72 1.44 1.85
N THR A 609 -8.15 2.63 1.86
CA THR A 609 -7.32 3.15 0.76
C THR A 609 -6.12 2.25 0.47
N VAL A 610 -5.37 1.81 1.49
CA VAL A 610 -4.21 0.91 1.30
C VAL A 610 -4.63 -0.49 0.87
N VAL A 611 -5.72 -1.03 1.44
CA VAL A 611 -6.21 -2.36 1.06
C VAL A 611 -6.59 -2.38 -0.42
N ASN A 612 -7.35 -1.38 -0.86
CA ASN A 612 -7.77 -1.25 -2.26
C ASN A 612 -6.57 -1.05 -3.20
N TYR A 613 -5.57 -0.26 -2.80
CA TYR A 613 -4.36 -0.06 -3.59
C TYR A 613 -3.63 -1.37 -3.89
N PHE A 614 -3.40 -2.23 -2.90
CA PHE A 614 -2.77 -3.54 -3.15
C PHE A 614 -3.69 -4.45 -3.97
N PHE A 615 -4.99 -4.42 -3.70
CA PHE A 615 -5.97 -5.24 -4.39
C PHE A 615 -6.05 -4.95 -5.89
N GLU A 616 -6.17 -3.68 -6.27
CA GLU A 616 -6.36 -3.24 -7.65
C GLU A 616 -5.15 -3.56 -8.53
N ASN A 617 -3.97 -3.65 -7.92
CA ASN A 617 -2.70 -3.90 -8.61
C ASN A 617 -2.30 -5.39 -8.63
N THR A 618 -3.21 -6.26 -8.21
CA THR A 618 -2.96 -7.70 -8.06
C THR A 618 -4.02 -8.52 -8.80
N ALA A 619 -3.59 -9.40 -9.71
CA ALA A 619 -4.53 -10.32 -10.36
C ALA A 619 -5.15 -11.32 -9.38
N LYS A 620 -6.38 -11.73 -9.70
CA LYS A 620 -7.21 -12.45 -8.74
C LYS A 620 -6.68 -13.80 -8.29
N ALA A 621 -5.91 -14.49 -9.12
CA ALA A 621 -5.44 -15.85 -8.87
C ALA A 621 -4.10 -15.92 -8.10
N ASN A 622 -3.42 -14.79 -7.86
CA ASN A 622 -1.96 -14.79 -7.75
C ASN A 622 -1.40 -14.45 -6.36
N TRP A 623 -2.22 -14.21 -5.33
CA TRP A 623 -1.72 -13.72 -4.04
C TRP A 623 -1.41 -14.80 -3.00
N ASN A 624 -1.86 -16.04 -3.23
CA ASN A 624 -1.75 -17.15 -2.29
C ASN A 624 -0.65 -18.15 -2.67
N THR A 625 0.22 -17.81 -3.62
CA THR A 625 1.33 -18.68 -4.02
C THR A 625 2.39 -18.66 -2.92
N THR A 626 2.40 -19.74 -2.12
CA THR A 626 3.36 -19.96 -1.04
C THR A 626 4.78 -20.10 -1.58
N VAL A 627 5.53 -19.00 -1.64
CA VAL A 627 6.99 -19.02 -1.93
C VAL A 627 7.81 -18.51 -0.74
N TYR A 628 7.21 -18.41 0.44
CA TYR A 628 7.87 -17.79 1.58
C TYR A 628 8.68 -18.81 2.36
N ALA A 629 10.01 -18.68 2.31
CA ALA A 629 10.82 -19.16 3.40
C ALA A 629 10.48 -18.35 4.67
N PRO A 630 10.23 -18.97 5.83
CA PRO A 630 10.63 -18.29 7.06
C PRO A 630 12.14 -18.01 6.89
N HIS A 631 12.70 -16.92 7.40
CA HIS A 631 13.51 -17.04 8.61
C HIS A 631 14.15 -15.70 8.97
N ASN A 632 14.26 -15.46 10.27
CA ASN A 632 15.57 -15.26 10.89
C ASN A 632 15.55 -16.06 12.19
N GLN A 633 15.70 -17.39 12.09
CA GLN A 633 15.69 -18.28 13.25
C GLN A 633 16.75 -17.84 14.27
N ALA A 634 17.88 -17.33 13.81
CA ALA A 634 18.92 -16.78 14.67
C ALA A 634 18.47 -15.53 15.45
N TYR A 635 17.67 -14.63 14.88
CA TYR A 635 17.05 -13.52 15.62
C TYR A 635 16.05 -14.02 16.65
N TRP A 636 15.20 -14.99 16.31
CA TRP A 636 14.20 -15.54 17.22
C TRP A 636 14.83 -16.32 18.39
N ASP A 637 15.77 -17.21 18.11
CA ASP A 637 16.50 -17.99 19.13
C ASP A 637 17.31 -17.08 20.07
N LYS A 638 17.73 -15.91 19.56
CA LYS A 638 18.52 -14.91 20.29
C LYS A 638 17.68 -13.93 21.11
N ASN A 639 16.53 -13.50 20.60
CA ASN A 639 15.70 -12.46 21.22
C ASN A 639 14.49 -13.03 21.96
N TYR A 640 14.18 -14.30 21.78
CA TYR A 640 13.04 -14.96 22.39
C TYR A 640 13.45 -16.35 22.90
N SER A 641 12.77 -16.84 23.93
CA SER A 641 12.91 -18.20 24.42
C SER A 641 12.10 -19.16 23.56
N ALA A 642 12.33 -20.46 23.72
CA ALA A 642 11.49 -21.48 23.08
C ALA A 642 10.01 -21.40 23.49
N ALA A 643 9.70 -20.71 24.60
CA ALA A 643 8.34 -20.42 25.05
C ALA A 643 7.83 -19.04 24.58
N GLY A 644 8.57 -18.35 23.70
CA GLY A 644 8.26 -17.02 23.19
C GLY A 644 8.67 -15.88 24.12
N SER A 645 9.25 -16.15 25.29
CA SER A 645 9.64 -15.11 26.26
C SER A 645 10.83 -14.27 25.83
N TRP A 646 10.68 -12.95 25.80
CA TRP A 646 11.73 -12.05 25.33
C TRP A 646 13.00 -12.15 26.18
N LYS A 647 14.16 -12.11 25.52
CA LYS A 647 15.50 -12.11 26.11
C LYS A 647 16.11 -10.72 25.95
N PRO A 648 16.45 -10.01 27.04
CA PRO A 648 17.10 -8.71 26.93
C PRO A 648 18.48 -8.80 26.28
N ASN A 649 18.70 -8.11 25.15
CA ASN A 649 20.03 -8.01 24.54
C ASN A 649 20.30 -6.63 23.88
N SER A 650 21.59 -6.39 23.60
CA SER A 650 22.14 -5.11 23.14
C SER A 650 21.83 -4.76 21.68
N GLU A 651 21.41 -5.72 20.86
CA GLU A 651 21.16 -5.49 19.43
C GLU A 651 19.87 -4.74 19.18
N TRP A 652 18.90 -4.85 20.09
CA TRP A 652 17.71 -4.00 20.10
C TRP A 652 18.06 -2.52 20.20
N LYS A 653 18.99 -2.13 21.11
CA LYS A 653 19.46 -0.73 21.24
C LYS A 653 20.21 -0.23 19.99
N ALA A 654 20.80 -1.15 19.22
CA ALA A 654 21.50 -0.83 17.98
C ALA A 654 20.56 -0.73 16.76
N MET A 655 19.48 -1.53 16.75
CA MET A 655 18.49 -1.57 15.67
C MET A 655 17.39 -0.51 15.84
N PHE A 656 17.11 -0.08 17.08
CA PHE A 656 16.03 0.85 17.43
C PHE A 656 16.45 2.11 18.22
N GLY A 657 17.75 2.34 18.42
CA GLY A 657 18.27 3.52 19.14
C GLY A 657 18.16 3.43 20.68
N THR A 658 18.85 4.34 21.39
CA THR A 658 19.07 4.26 22.85
C THR A 658 17.95 4.84 23.74
N ASN A 659 16.86 5.37 23.18
CA ASN A 659 15.79 6.00 23.96
C ASN A 659 14.57 5.09 24.10
N THR A 660 14.70 4.03 24.89
CA THR A 660 13.52 3.37 25.48
C THR A 660 13.75 3.26 26.97
N GLY A 661 12.99 4.05 27.74
CA GLY A 661 13.00 4.13 29.21
C GLY A 661 12.55 2.85 29.90
N ALA A 662 13.26 1.75 29.62
CA ALA A 662 13.14 0.48 30.33
C ALA A 662 14.10 0.38 31.53
N GLU A 663 14.81 1.47 31.86
CA GLU A 663 15.59 1.55 33.10
C GLU A 663 14.82 2.38 34.15
N GLY A 664 13.99 1.69 34.93
CA GLY A 664 13.67 2.07 36.29
C GLY A 664 12.67 3.21 36.50
N ALA A 665 11.38 2.91 36.37
CA ALA A 665 10.36 3.64 37.12
C ALA A 665 10.49 3.30 38.62
N LYS A 666 11.43 3.98 39.31
CA LYS A 666 11.35 4.15 40.77
C LYS A 666 10.53 5.39 41.05
N VAL A 667 9.36 5.17 41.64
CA VAL A 667 8.62 6.16 42.42
C VAL A 667 9.55 6.77 43.47
N GLY A 668 9.69 8.10 43.51
CA GLY A 668 10.43 8.80 44.58
C GLY A 668 10.59 10.30 44.30
N GLY A 669 9.84 11.14 45.04
CA GLY A 669 9.61 12.55 44.73
C GLY A 669 10.69 13.57 45.09
N GLY A 670 10.32 14.84 44.91
CA GLY A 670 10.93 15.99 45.55
C GLY A 670 11.24 17.17 44.63
N LEU A 671 10.40 18.21 44.76
CA LEU A 671 10.52 19.62 44.36
C LEU A 671 10.26 20.01 42.90
#